data_AF-A0A2W5U5B2-F1
#
_entry.id   AF-A0A2W5U5B2-F1
#
_cell.length_a   1.000
_cell.length_b   1.000
_cell.length_c   1.000
_cell.angle_alpha   90.00
_cell.angle_beta   90.00
_cell.angle_gamma   90.00
#
_symmetry.space_group_name_H-M   'P 1'
#
loop_
_entity.id
_entity.type
_entity.pdbx_description
1 polymer ?
#
loop_
_entity_poly.entity_id
_entity_poly.type
_entity_poly.pdbx_seq_one_letter_code
_entity_poly.pdbx_strand_id
1 'polypeptide(L)'
;MSTDMRALKAFAKVLLGLALGIGIAELVFNFRDDGAFPHLNLYVPDDALGVKLQPNAEMKLRVADTNPVTTVRTNSIGFRGNEWPAPTPGEVLVVGDSQVFGLGVEEDQTFSAKLAELIKAPVLNAGVPTYGPREYTAVVENVVRTRKPATVIYVMNLSNDLFEVDRPNKDRHVVWDGWAVRSETAPKDVINFPFRHTLMNRSHLVFAMRRLLHTPADAAANPGLATEGTWKDVVSASSGVKEPPPPDEATRKMLATRTALAKELDEVDSRIGDVISEQVDEDEAFARGLEPIAPKGGDPRDIVQVRYAEGARRVELTAYELFMASVGLDRNQATLEKLAAKHRIGDLVTLLQKRKALREKAGLLHAENVGLEPRPIDPVLQQTKAACDAVGAKLVVVALPLDVMVDAREWKKYGAEPIDMTVTHVLMDDLVARSERLGAQGINPTAALAAAEPGVFLDGDLHLTPKGHLTLATYIANELSRPPAPKSALDLPPGRSWPPTEDEWRRVDECTVKGSSALNCETKQIREWVRVVCRPLLDDPEADRGQELREIVVTRGGHGDAQAFQREGATLIIPVLEGDDARVRFGWETQQRELTLAWPKGGKPAYAFGDATTVKTRRTVEQLRFERDAYADPARAVTCADGLIAGGALRRCAAKCLEGDTCPAGLTCHPWPSGNFCAK
;
A
#
# COMPACT_ATOMS: atom_id res chain seq x y z
N MET A 1 -73.65 21.19 -25.70
CA MET A 1 -73.78 19.75 -25.38
C MET A 1 -73.27 18.80 -26.49
N SER A 2 -73.75 18.84 -27.75
CA SER A 2 -73.29 17.88 -28.79
C SER A 2 -71.85 18.12 -29.30
N THR A 3 -71.41 19.38 -29.36
CA THR A 3 -70.08 19.78 -29.84
C THR A 3 -69.01 19.54 -28.77
N ASP A 4 -69.32 19.86 -27.51
CA ASP A 4 -68.45 19.64 -26.35
C ASP A 4 -68.12 18.15 -26.15
N MET A 5 -69.10 17.27 -26.37
CA MET A 5 -68.93 15.84 -26.22
C MET A 5 -68.12 15.20 -27.35
N ARG A 6 -68.09 15.80 -28.55
CA ARG A 6 -67.19 15.38 -29.64
C ARG A 6 -65.75 15.83 -29.38
N ALA A 7 -65.57 17.07 -28.92
CA ALA A 7 -64.26 17.59 -28.53
C ALA A 7 -63.66 16.76 -27.37
N LEU A 8 -64.46 16.43 -26.35
CA LEU A 8 -64.04 15.60 -25.24
C LEU A 8 -63.62 14.18 -25.67
N LYS A 9 -64.37 13.56 -26.60
CA LYS A 9 -64.02 12.24 -27.16
C LYS A 9 -62.74 12.28 -28.01
N ALA A 10 -62.54 13.34 -28.79
CA ALA A 10 -61.31 13.52 -29.57
C ALA A 10 -60.10 13.72 -28.65
N PHE A 11 -60.24 14.57 -27.63
CA PHE A 11 -59.22 14.78 -26.62
C PHE A 11 -58.87 13.49 -25.87
N ALA A 12 -59.87 12.71 -25.43
CA ALA A 12 -59.65 11.43 -24.78
C ALA A 12 -58.92 10.41 -25.69
N LYS A 13 -59.22 10.37 -26.98
CA LYS A 13 -58.50 9.51 -27.95
C LYS A 13 -57.05 9.92 -28.13
N VAL A 14 -56.77 11.23 -28.18
CA VAL A 14 -55.40 11.75 -28.26
C VAL A 14 -54.62 11.38 -26.99
N LEU A 15 -55.21 11.59 -25.81
CA LEU A 15 -54.58 11.18 -24.55
C LEU A 15 -54.32 9.68 -24.48
N LEU A 16 -55.27 8.85 -24.91
CA LEU A 16 -55.11 7.40 -24.97
C LEU A 16 -54.00 7.00 -25.94
N GLY A 17 -53.94 7.61 -27.12
CA GLY A 17 -52.89 7.36 -28.11
C GLY A 17 -51.50 7.75 -27.60
N LEU A 18 -51.38 8.91 -26.93
CA LEU A 18 -50.14 9.35 -26.29
C LEU A 18 -49.71 8.41 -25.15
N ALA A 19 -50.64 8.02 -24.28
CA ALA A 19 -50.37 7.09 -23.18
C ALA A 19 -49.90 5.73 -23.70
N LEU A 20 -50.56 5.20 -24.74
CA LEU A 20 -50.17 3.95 -25.38
C LEU A 20 -48.79 4.07 -26.05
N GLY A 21 -48.54 5.18 -26.76
CA GLY A 21 -47.25 5.44 -27.41
C GLY A 21 -46.10 5.52 -26.40
N ILE A 22 -46.29 6.25 -25.29
CA ILE A 22 -45.32 6.33 -24.19
C ILE A 22 -45.10 4.95 -23.57
N GLY A 23 -46.17 4.19 -23.32
CA GLY A 23 -46.07 2.84 -22.77
C GLY A 23 -45.31 1.87 -23.68
N ILE A 24 -45.56 1.91 -24.99
CA ILE A 24 -44.80 1.11 -25.96
C ILE A 24 -43.33 1.54 -25.99
N ALA A 25 -43.06 2.85 -26.01
CA ALA A 25 -41.69 3.36 -26.04
C ALA A 25 -40.90 2.96 -24.77
N GLU A 26 -41.51 3.05 -23.58
CA GLU A 26 -40.93 2.55 -22.33
C GLU A 26 -40.59 1.06 -22.41
N LEU A 27 -41.51 0.22 -22.91
CA LEU A 27 -41.26 -1.21 -23.08
C LEU A 27 -40.13 -1.50 -24.06
N VAL A 28 -40.04 -0.76 -25.17
CA VAL A 28 -38.98 -0.91 -26.17
C VAL A 28 -37.61 -0.57 -25.57
N PHE A 29 -37.50 0.55 -24.85
CA PHE A 29 -36.24 0.93 -24.20
C PHE A 29 -35.88 0.00 -23.04
N ASN A 30 -36.85 -0.43 -22.24
CA ASN A 30 -36.64 -1.41 -21.19
C ASN A 30 -36.13 -2.75 -21.77
N PHE A 31 -36.69 -3.23 -22.89
CA PHE A 31 -36.22 -4.44 -23.56
C PHE A 31 -34.83 -4.25 -24.17
N ARG A 32 -34.56 -3.12 -24.83
CA ARG A 32 -33.22 -2.79 -25.37
C ARG A 32 -32.14 -2.82 -24.27
N ASP A 33 -32.49 -2.33 -23.09
CA ASP A 33 -31.57 -2.21 -21.96
C ASP A 33 -31.56 -3.46 -21.07
N ASP A 34 -32.30 -4.52 -21.41
CA ASP A 34 -32.52 -5.72 -20.58
C ASP A 34 -33.05 -5.42 -19.16
N GLY A 35 -33.73 -4.28 -19.03
CA GLY A 35 -34.20 -3.70 -17.78
C GLY A 35 -33.11 -3.19 -16.85
N ALA A 36 -31.88 -3.05 -17.33
CA ALA A 36 -30.73 -2.61 -16.55
C ALA A 36 -30.39 -1.13 -16.78
N PHE A 37 -29.86 -0.49 -15.75
CA PHE A 37 -29.24 0.83 -15.84
C PHE A 37 -27.72 0.72 -15.80
N PRO A 38 -26.97 1.70 -16.34
CA PRO A 38 -25.52 1.62 -16.34
C PRO A 38 -24.88 1.91 -14.97
N HIS A 39 -25.60 2.64 -14.12
CA HIS A 39 -25.17 3.08 -12.79
C HIS A 39 -26.25 2.75 -11.75
N LEU A 40 -25.84 2.63 -10.49
CA LEU A 40 -26.68 2.44 -9.33
C LEU A 40 -27.60 3.64 -9.14
N ASN A 41 -28.89 3.35 -9.01
CA ASN A 41 -29.94 4.36 -8.84
C ASN A 41 -30.78 4.12 -7.58
N LEU A 42 -30.14 3.57 -6.55
CA LEU A 42 -30.73 3.22 -5.25
C LEU A 42 -30.28 4.16 -4.12
N TYR A 43 -29.80 5.37 -4.43
CA TYR A 43 -29.31 6.30 -3.42
C TYR A 43 -30.43 7.09 -2.76
N VAL A 44 -30.28 7.34 -1.47
CA VAL A 44 -31.09 8.29 -0.69
C VAL A 44 -30.16 9.22 0.11
N PRO A 45 -30.56 10.48 0.35
CA PRO A 45 -29.73 11.41 1.11
C PRO A 45 -29.43 10.90 2.53
N ASP A 46 -28.24 11.24 3.02
CA ASP A 46 -27.85 11.05 4.42
C ASP A 46 -27.03 12.24 4.92
N ASP A 47 -27.41 12.85 6.04
CA ASP A 47 -26.77 14.09 6.51
C ASP A 47 -25.31 13.87 6.96
N ALA A 48 -24.97 12.67 7.42
CA ALA A 48 -23.64 12.35 7.92
C ALA A 48 -22.74 11.82 6.80
N LEU A 49 -23.26 10.93 5.95
CA LEU A 49 -22.49 10.23 4.92
C LEU A 49 -22.67 10.84 3.51
N GLY A 50 -23.48 11.88 3.37
CA GLY A 50 -23.90 12.48 2.09
C GLY A 50 -25.00 11.68 1.42
N VAL A 51 -24.74 10.40 1.20
CA VAL A 51 -25.70 9.44 0.64
C VAL A 51 -25.68 8.15 1.45
N LYS A 52 -26.73 7.35 1.31
CA LYS A 52 -26.76 5.93 1.65
C LYS A 52 -27.62 5.21 0.63
N LEU A 53 -27.65 3.89 0.70
CA LEU A 53 -28.52 3.09 -0.17
C LEU A 53 -29.90 2.91 0.44
N GLN A 54 -30.92 2.94 -0.42
CA GLN A 54 -32.30 2.69 -0.08
C GLN A 54 -32.44 1.27 0.49
N PRO A 55 -33.03 1.08 1.68
CA PRO A 55 -33.30 -0.25 2.23
C PRO A 55 -34.33 -1.03 1.43
N ASN A 56 -34.20 -2.37 1.40
CA ASN A 56 -35.13 -3.29 0.74
C ASN A 56 -35.42 -2.93 -0.73
N ALA A 57 -34.40 -2.49 -1.46
CA ALA A 57 -34.52 -2.07 -2.84
C ALA A 57 -33.85 -3.08 -3.77
N GLU A 58 -34.30 -3.09 -5.03
CA GLU A 58 -33.75 -3.94 -6.08
C GLU A 58 -33.62 -3.16 -7.40
N MET A 59 -32.57 -3.46 -8.16
CA MET A 59 -32.38 -3.00 -9.52
C MET A 59 -31.53 -3.98 -10.34
N LYS A 60 -31.61 -3.86 -11.65
CA LYS A 60 -30.64 -4.47 -12.57
C LYS A 60 -29.60 -3.44 -12.97
N LEU A 61 -28.34 -3.87 -12.97
CA LEU A 61 -27.19 -3.03 -13.26
C LEU A 61 -26.38 -3.64 -14.41
N ARG A 62 -25.89 -2.81 -15.32
CA ARG A 62 -24.95 -3.20 -16.37
C ARG A 62 -23.79 -2.20 -16.41
N VAL A 63 -22.68 -2.55 -15.78
CA VAL A 63 -21.46 -1.74 -15.80
C VAL A 63 -20.81 -1.89 -17.17
N ALA A 64 -20.79 -0.85 -18.00
CA ALA A 64 -20.36 -0.90 -19.41
C ALA A 64 -21.18 -1.86 -20.31
N ASP A 65 -21.43 -1.43 -21.55
CA ASP A 65 -22.39 -2.09 -22.46
C ASP A 65 -21.98 -3.54 -22.83
N THR A 66 -20.72 -3.92 -22.67
CA THR A 66 -20.18 -5.25 -23.04
C THR A 66 -20.23 -6.28 -21.91
N ASN A 67 -20.50 -5.87 -20.66
CA ASN A 67 -20.55 -6.77 -19.51
C ASN A 67 -21.97 -7.34 -19.28
N PRO A 68 -22.08 -8.48 -18.58
CA PRO A 68 -23.37 -9.06 -18.23
C PRO A 68 -24.20 -8.13 -17.33
N VAL A 69 -25.53 -8.25 -17.43
CA VAL A 69 -26.46 -7.66 -16.47
C VAL A 69 -26.34 -8.41 -15.15
N THR A 70 -26.31 -7.65 -14.05
CA THR A 70 -26.31 -8.18 -12.70
C THR A 70 -27.50 -7.69 -11.90
N THR A 71 -27.94 -8.48 -10.93
CA THR A 71 -28.99 -8.07 -10.00
C THR A 71 -28.40 -7.50 -8.73
N VAL A 72 -28.87 -6.32 -8.34
CA VAL A 72 -28.48 -5.65 -7.11
C VAL A 72 -29.70 -5.56 -6.21
N ARG A 73 -29.54 -6.02 -4.97
CA ARG A 73 -30.53 -5.83 -3.90
C ARG A 73 -29.86 -5.34 -2.63
N THR A 74 -30.62 -4.59 -1.83
CA THR A 74 -30.20 -4.09 -0.53
C THR A 74 -31.06 -4.69 0.57
N ASN A 75 -30.45 -4.97 1.72
CA ASN A 75 -31.14 -5.48 2.90
C ASN A 75 -31.87 -4.36 3.67
N SER A 76 -32.49 -4.72 4.78
CA SER A 76 -33.30 -3.84 5.64
C SER A 76 -32.55 -2.66 6.25
N ILE A 77 -31.21 -2.71 6.28
CA ILE A 77 -30.34 -1.63 6.75
C ILE A 77 -29.61 -0.90 5.62
N GLY A 78 -29.91 -1.24 4.35
CA GLY A 78 -29.39 -0.57 3.16
C GLY A 78 -28.08 -1.15 2.62
N PHE A 79 -27.47 -2.16 3.22
CA PHE A 79 -26.26 -2.77 2.62
C PHE A 79 -26.61 -3.82 1.57
N ARG A 80 -25.69 -4.07 0.64
CA ARG A 80 -25.92 -5.03 -0.43
C ARG A 80 -26.12 -6.45 0.10
N GLY A 81 -27.11 -7.12 -0.47
CA GLY A 81 -27.30 -8.56 -0.38
C GLY A 81 -28.33 -9.02 0.65
N ASN A 82 -28.16 -10.24 1.16
CA ASN A 82 -29.03 -10.81 2.19
C ASN A 82 -29.08 -9.99 3.48
N GLU A 83 -30.14 -10.21 4.25
CA GLU A 83 -30.18 -9.78 5.65
C GLU A 83 -28.95 -10.33 6.37
N TRP A 84 -28.26 -9.43 7.07
CA TRP A 84 -27.13 -9.85 7.89
C TRP A 84 -27.64 -10.79 8.98
N PRO A 85 -26.98 -11.93 9.20
CA PRO A 85 -27.38 -12.84 10.26
C PRO A 85 -27.27 -12.16 11.62
N ALA A 86 -27.87 -12.78 12.65
CA ALA A 86 -27.63 -12.38 14.03
C ALA A 86 -26.11 -12.35 14.32
N PRO A 87 -25.60 -11.42 15.13
CA PRO A 87 -24.18 -11.32 15.42
C PRO A 87 -23.60 -12.65 15.93
N THR A 88 -22.50 -13.09 15.33
CA THR A 88 -21.80 -14.32 15.73
C THR A 88 -20.33 -14.06 16.06
N PRO A 89 -19.75 -14.78 17.03
CA PRO A 89 -18.31 -14.72 17.26
C PRO A 89 -17.54 -15.11 15.99
N GLY A 90 -16.49 -14.35 15.66
CA GLY A 90 -15.66 -14.63 14.49
C GLY A 90 -16.14 -14.01 13.19
N GLU A 91 -17.27 -13.29 13.18
CA GLU A 91 -17.71 -12.59 11.96
C GLU A 91 -16.72 -11.51 11.52
N VAL A 92 -16.68 -11.28 10.21
CA VAL A 92 -15.80 -10.31 9.56
C VAL A 92 -16.64 -9.17 8.99
N LEU A 93 -16.27 -7.93 9.26
CA LEU A 93 -16.86 -6.75 8.61
C LEU A 93 -15.94 -6.32 7.47
N VAL A 94 -16.50 -6.03 6.29
CA VAL A 94 -15.76 -5.50 5.14
C VAL A 94 -16.33 -4.14 4.76
N VAL A 95 -15.48 -3.10 4.73
CA VAL A 95 -15.84 -1.74 4.34
C VAL A 95 -15.01 -1.27 3.15
N GLY A 96 -15.61 -0.45 2.30
CA GLY A 96 -15.00 0.17 1.12
C GLY A 96 -16.06 0.74 0.17
N ASP A 97 -15.66 1.07 -1.06
CA ASP A 97 -16.50 1.67 -2.10
C ASP A 97 -17.23 0.61 -2.97
N SER A 98 -17.39 0.94 -4.26
CA SER A 98 -17.92 0.13 -5.34
C SER A 98 -17.20 -1.21 -5.52
N GLN A 99 -15.91 -1.31 -5.20
CA GLN A 99 -15.16 -2.57 -5.27
C GLN A 99 -15.61 -3.55 -4.18
N VAL A 100 -15.86 -3.04 -2.97
CA VAL A 100 -16.42 -3.85 -1.88
C VAL A 100 -17.88 -4.17 -2.13
N PHE A 101 -18.65 -3.18 -2.62
CA PHE A 101 -20.01 -3.39 -3.07
C PHE A 101 -20.09 -4.51 -4.12
N GLY A 102 -19.09 -4.64 -4.98
CA GLY A 102 -18.99 -5.65 -6.06
C GLY A 102 -19.72 -5.22 -7.32
N LEU A 103 -19.53 -3.96 -7.74
CA LEU A 103 -20.16 -3.42 -8.94
C LEU A 103 -19.87 -4.32 -10.15
N GLY A 104 -20.91 -4.72 -10.90
CA GLY A 104 -20.77 -5.54 -12.10
C GLY A 104 -20.64 -7.05 -11.89
N VAL A 105 -20.77 -7.56 -10.65
CA VAL A 105 -20.89 -9.01 -10.37
C VAL A 105 -22.14 -9.33 -9.57
N GLU A 106 -22.59 -10.60 -9.59
CA GLU A 106 -23.69 -11.05 -8.72
C GLU A 106 -23.29 -11.08 -7.24
N GLU A 107 -24.26 -11.07 -6.33
CA GLU A 107 -24.00 -11.01 -4.88
C GLU A 107 -23.11 -12.14 -4.37
N ASP A 108 -23.36 -13.37 -4.83
CA ASP A 108 -22.60 -14.57 -4.48
C ASP A 108 -21.21 -14.63 -5.14
N GLN A 109 -20.95 -13.74 -6.09
CA GLN A 109 -19.67 -13.58 -6.79
C GLN A 109 -18.77 -12.52 -6.13
N THR A 110 -19.31 -11.69 -5.24
CA THR A 110 -18.52 -10.69 -4.51
C THR A 110 -17.41 -11.36 -3.70
N PHE A 111 -16.27 -10.67 -3.53
CA PHE A 111 -15.16 -11.24 -2.76
C PHE A 111 -15.56 -11.46 -1.30
N SER A 112 -16.50 -10.67 -0.76
CA SER A 112 -17.06 -10.87 0.57
C SER A 112 -17.81 -12.20 0.69
N ALA A 113 -18.66 -12.54 -0.30
CA ALA A 113 -19.35 -13.82 -0.35
C ALA A 113 -18.36 -14.99 -0.51
N LYS A 114 -17.38 -14.86 -1.42
CA LYS A 114 -16.33 -15.88 -1.60
C LYS A 114 -15.45 -16.05 -0.37
N LEU A 115 -15.13 -14.96 0.32
CA LEU A 115 -14.38 -15.02 1.56
C LEU A 115 -15.17 -15.78 2.63
N ALA A 116 -16.48 -15.54 2.77
CA ALA A 116 -17.33 -16.26 3.72
C ALA A 116 -17.32 -17.77 3.49
N GLU A 117 -17.37 -18.21 2.23
CA GLU A 117 -17.24 -19.63 1.85
C GLU A 117 -15.87 -20.20 2.26
N LEU A 118 -14.79 -19.46 1.99
CA LEU A 118 -13.41 -19.89 2.24
C LEU A 118 -13.07 -19.99 3.74
N ILE A 119 -13.46 -19.00 4.54
CA ILE A 119 -13.15 -18.96 5.99
C ILE A 119 -14.23 -19.62 6.85
N LYS A 120 -15.36 -20.01 6.25
CA LYS A 120 -16.51 -20.64 6.93
C LYS A 120 -17.04 -19.82 8.11
N ALA A 121 -17.05 -18.50 7.95
CA ALA A 121 -17.57 -17.55 8.94
C ALA A 121 -18.37 -16.45 8.23
N PRO A 122 -19.34 -15.81 8.90
CA PRO A 122 -20.09 -14.70 8.31
C PRO A 122 -19.17 -13.54 7.93
N VAL A 123 -19.31 -13.06 6.69
CA VAL A 123 -18.64 -11.86 6.19
C VAL A 123 -19.71 -10.85 5.79
N LEU A 124 -19.68 -9.69 6.45
CA LEU A 124 -20.65 -8.62 6.28
C LEU A 124 -20.10 -7.63 5.26
N ASN A 125 -20.69 -7.61 4.07
CA ASN A 125 -20.37 -6.62 3.06
C ASN A 125 -21.06 -5.29 3.40
N ALA A 126 -20.27 -4.30 3.83
CA ALA A 126 -20.71 -2.95 4.11
C ALA A 126 -20.14 -1.94 3.10
N GLY A 127 -19.83 -2.40 1.89
CA GLY A 127 -19.39 -1.54 0.79
C GLY A 127 -20.54 -0.70 0.25
N VAL A 128 -20.28 0.58 -0.03
CA VAL A 128 -21.25 1.50 -0.64
C VAL A 128 -20.50 2.33 -1.67
N PRO A 129 -20.88 2.33 -2.96
CA PRO A 129 -20.21 3.19 -3.92
C PRO A 129 -20.34 4.67 -3.53
N THR A 130 -19.41 5.50 -3.99
CA THR A 130 -19.17 6.91 -3.58
C THR A 130 -18.52 7.11 -2.21
N TYR A 131 -18.61 6.16 -1.28
CA TYR A 131 -17.98 6.33 0.03
C TYR A 131 -16.47 6.40 -0.12
N GLY A 132 -15.83 7.26 0.67
CA GLY A 132 -14.38 7.30 0.81
C GLY A 132 -13.96 6.95 2.24
N PRO A 133 -12.67 7.15 2.59
CA PRO A 133 -12.11 6.69 3.85
C PRO A 133 -12.81 7.20 5.12
N ARG A 134 -13.34 8.44 5.09
CA ARG A 134 -14.08 9.00 6.23
C ARG A 134 -15.41 8.28 6.45
N GLU A 135 -16.12 7.96 5.37
CA GLU A 135 -17.38 7.23 5.43
C GLU A 135 -17.17 5.78 5.85
N TYR A 136 -16.12 5.11 5.36
CA TYR A 136 -15.76 3.77 5.82
C TYR A 136 -15.52 3.75 7.34
N THR A 137 -14.76 4.73 7.84
CA THR A 137 -14.46 4.87 9.27
C THR A 137 -15.74 5.06 10.09
N ALA A 138 -16.66 5.91 9.63
CA ALA A 138 -17.95 6.12 10.29
C ALA A 138 -18.80 4.84 10.31
N VAL A 139 -18.81 4.06 9.21
CA VAL A 139 -19.47 2.74 9.17
C VAL A 139 -18.84 1.79 10.17
N VAL A 140 -17.50 1.71 10.23
CA VAL A 140 -16.78 0.88 11.21
C VAL A 140 -17.18 1.28 12.63
N GLU A 141 -17.09 2.56 12.99
CA GLU A 141 -17.43 3.05 14.33
C GLU A 141 -18.86 2.69 14.77
N ASN A 142 -19.82 2.75 13.84
CA ASN A 142 -21.20 2.38 14.13
C ASN A 142 -21.37 0.87 14.27
N VAL A 143 -20.89 0.10 13.30
CA VAL A 143 -21.14 -1.36 13.21
C VAL A 143 -20.38 -2.12 14.31
N VAL A 144 -19.12 -1.75 14.61
CA VAL A 144 -18.33 -2.49 15.61
C VAL A 144 -18.94 -2.41 17.01
N ARG A 145 -19.61 -1.30 17.36
CA ARG A 145 -20.27 -1.12 18.67
C ARG A 145 -21.39 -2.13 18.92
N THR A 146 -22.15 -2.47 17.88
CA THR A 146 -23.30 -3.38 17.99
C THR A 146 -22.95 -4.82 17.65
N ARG A 147 -22.04 -5.02 16.70
CA ARG A 147 -21.75 -6.34 16.12
C ARG A 147 -20.51 -7.02 16.69
N LYS A 148 -19.51 -6.23 17.11
CA LYS A 148 -18.22 -6.72 17.66
C LYS A 148 -17.57 -7.80 16.77
N PRO A 149 -17.34 -7.51 15.47
CA PRO A 149 -16.70 -8.46 14.56
C PRO A 149 -15.29 -8.82 15.06
N ALA A 150 -14.82 -10.02 14.76
CA ALA A 150 -13.45 -10.42 15.12
C ALA A 150 -12.40 -9.74 14.22
N THR A 151 -12.78 -9.43 12.97
CA THR A 151 -11.92 -8.75 12.00
C THR A 151 -12.70 -7.68 11.25
N VAL A 152 -12.07 -6.54 11.02
CA VAL A 152 -12.51 -5.50 10.09
C VAL A 152 -11.53 -5.47 8.93
N ILE A 153 -12.02 -5.70 7.72
CA ILE A 153 -11.28 -5.55 6.47
C ILE A 153 -11.67 -4.20 5.88
N TYR A 154 -10.67 -3.33 5.74
CA TYR A 154 -10.80 -1.99 5.26
C TYR A 154 -10.12 -1.90 3.89
N VAL A 155 -10.90 -1.83 2.82
CA VAL A 155 -10.38 -1.83 1.46
C VAL A 155 -10.21 -0.39 0.99
N MET A 156 -8.96 -0.02 0.72
CA MET A 156 -8.56 1.24 0.11
C MET A 156 -8.34 1.01 -1.38
N ASN A 157 -9.27 1.46 -2.20
CA ASN A 157 -9.20 1.47 -3.65
C ASN A 157 -8.34 2.65 -4.13
N LEU A 158 -7.18 2.35 -4.74
CA LEU A 158 -6.27 3.40 -5.19
C LEU A 158 -6.83 4.26 -6.33
N SER A 159 -7.91 3.83 -7.01
CA SER A 159 -8.49 4.63 -8.09
C SER A 159 -9.13 5.94 -7.63
N ASN A 160 -9.50 6.06 -6.35
CA ASN A 160 -10.26 7.20 -5.80
C ASN A 160 -9.92 7.49 -4.32
N ASP A 161 -9.81 6.49 -3.46
CA ASP A 161 -9.80 6.68 -2.01
C ASP A 161 -8.66 7.57 -1.49
N LEU A 162 -7.48 7.50 -2.12
CA LEU A 162 -6.35 8.36 -1.75
C LEU A 162 -6.62 9.85 -2.02
N PHE A 163 -7.45 10.17 -3.00
CA PHE A 163 -7.85 11.53 -3.34
C PHE A 163 -9.00 12.03 -2.46
N GLU A 164 -9.77 11.12 -1.87
CA GLU A 164 -11.01 11.42 -1.14
C GLU A 164 -10.83 11.55 0.38
N VAL A 165 -9.64 11.24 0.90
CA VAL A 165 -9.35 11.18 2.34
C VAL A 165 -9.80 12.44 3.11
N ASP A 166 -9.55 13.62 2.55
CA ASP A 166 -9.90 14.92 3.15
C ASP A 166 -11.13 15.57 2.50
N ARG A 167 -11.90 14.79 1.71
CA ARG A 167 -13.06 15.25 0.96
C ARG A 167 -14.27 14.38 1.32
N PRO A 168 -14.97 14.70 2.42
CA PRO A 168 -16.16 13.96 2.86
C PRO A 168 -17.16 13.79 1.71
N ASN A 169 -17.81 12.63 1.67
CA ASN A 169 -18.71 12.29 0.55
C ASN A 169 -19.88 13.27 0.41
N LYS A 170 -20.38 13.82 1.52
CA LYS A 170 -21.42 14.87 1.53
C LYS A 170 -21.05 16.15 0.78
N ASP A 171 -19.75 16.42 0.61
CA ASP A 171 -19.26 17.57 -0.14
C ASP A 171 -19.03 17.21 -1.61
N ARG A 172 -18.82 15.91 -1.91
CA ARG A 172 -18.58 15.38 -3.27
C ARG A 172 -19.86 15.00 -4.00
N HIS A 173 -20.88 14.48 -3.32
CA HIS A 173 -22.05 13.89 -3.94
C HIS A 173 -23.38 14.40 -3.39
N VAL A 174 -24.35 14.50 -4.29
CA VAL A 174 -25.76 14.81 -4.01
C VAL A 174 -26.64 13.74 -4.63
N VAL A 175 -27.73 13.37 -3.96
CA VAL A 175 -28.73 12.48 -4.57
C VAL A 175 -29.65 13.27 -5.49
N TRP A 176 -29.63 12.95 -6.78
CA TRP A 176 -30.56 13.47 -7.77
C TRP A 176 -31.48 12.35 -8.27
N ASP A 177 -32.75 12.35 -7.85
CA ASP A 177 -33.76 11.38 -8.29
C ASP A 177 -33.31 9.90 -8.10
N GLY A 178 -32.57 9.61 -7.02
CA GLY A 178 -32.06 8.26 -6.68
C GLY A 178 -30.67 7.93 -7.21
N TRP A 179 -30.08 8.83 -7.99
CA TRP A 179 -28.72 8.71 -8.53
C TRP A 179 -27.76 9.53 -7.68
N ALA A 180 -26.56 9.02 -7.40
CA ALA A 180 -25.49 9.83 -6.83
C ALA A 180 -24.82 10.61 -7.96
N VAL A 181 -24.85 11.94 -7.87
CA VAL A 181 -24.21 12.84 -8.85
C VAL A 181 -23.22 13.74 -8.14
N ARG A 182 -22.18 14.17 -8.85
CA ARG A 182 -21.17 15.07 -8.27
C ARG A 182 -21.83 16.40 -7.92
N SER A 183 -21.45 16.99 -6.79
CA SER A 183 -22.06 18.23 -6.28
C SER A 183 -22.05 19.38 -7.31
N GLU A 184 -21.03 19.43 -8.17
CA GLU A 184 -20.90 20.47 -9.19
C GLU A 184 -21.81 20.28 -10.40
N THR A 185 -22.21 19.04 -10.72
CA THR A 185 -23.12 18.72 -11.83
C THR A 185 -24.57 18.71 -11.37
N ALA A 186 -24.81 18.52 -10.07
CA ALA A 186 -26.14 18.52 -9.48
C ALA A 186 -26.93 19.81 -9.78
N PRO A 187 -28.24 19.71 -10.05
CA PRO A 187 -29.10 20.89 -10.18
C PRO A 187 -29.24 21.59 -8.82
N LYS A 188 -29.20 22.92 -8.81
CA LYS A 188 -29.49 23.72 -7.60
C LYS A 188 -30.93 23.55 -7.13
N ASP A 189 -31.85 23.48 -8.08
CA ASP A 189 -33.28 23.31 -7.85
C ASP A 189 -33.85 22.33 -8.85
N VAL A 190 -34.84 21.55 -8.44
CA VAL A 190 -35.59 20.64 -9.30
C VAL A 190 -37.07 21.00 -9.29
N ILE A 191 -37.69 21.01 -10.48
CA ILE A 191 -39.15 21.16 -10.58
C ILE A 191 -39.80 19.88 -10.06
N ASN A 192 -40.40 19.94 -8.88
CA ASN A 192 -41.06 18.78 -8.30
C ASN A 192 -42.48 18.61 -8.90
N PHE A 193 -42.85 17.37 -9.22
CA PHE A 193 -44.17 17.00 -9.71
C PHE A 193 -44.52 15.58 -9.25
N PRO A 194 -45.82 15.20 -9.20
CA PRO A 194 -46.23 13.87 -8.74
C PRO A 194 -45.49 12.76 -9.48
N PHE A 195 -44.95 11.79 -8.74
CA PHE A 195 -44.19 10.65 -9.27
C PHE A 195 -42.87 11.00 -9.98
N ARG A 196 -42.35 12.24 -9.83
CA ARG A 196 -41.07 12.64 -10.42
C ARG A 196 -39.97 11.64 -10.13
N HIS A 197 -39.76 11.30 -8.85
CA HIS A 197 -38.68 10.40 -8.46
C HIS A 197 -38.80 9.06 -9.21
N THR A 198 -39.95 8.39 -9.15
CA THR A 198 -40.19 7.12 -9.85
C THR A 198 -39.97 7.25 -11.37
N LEU A 199 -40.48 8.31 -12.00
CA LEU A 199 -40.32 8.53 -13.44
C LEU A 199 -38.85 8.75 -13.81
N MET A 200 -38.15 9.63 -13.10
CA MET A 200 -36.75 9.99 -13.39
C MET A 200 -35.74 8.90 -12.97
N ASN A 201 -36.13 8.01 -12.06
CA ASN A 201 -35.31 6.92 -11.54
C ASN A 201 -35.50 5.62 -12.33
N ARG A 202 -36.75 5.29 -12.71
CA ARG A 202 -37.11 3.94 -13.22
C ARG A 202 -37.49 3.89 -14.70
N SER A 203 -37.73 5.02 -15.37
CA SER A 203 -38.10 5.00 -16.80
C SER A 203 -36.88 4.91 -17.71
N HIS A 204 -36.83 3.84 -18.51
CA HIS A 204 -35.83 3.65 -19.56
C HIS A 204 -36.04 4.60 -20.73
N LEU A 205 -37.28 4.98 -21.04
CA LEU A 205 -37.58 6.01 -22.04
C LEU A 205 -36.99 7.36 -21.62
N VAL A 206 -37.22 7.79 -20.38
CA VAL A 206 -36.69 9.06 -19.86
C VAL A 206 -35.16 9.01 -19.82
N PHE A 207 -34.58 7.89 -19.39
CA PHE A 207 -33.14 7.68 -19.41
C PHE A 207 -32.56 7.81 -20.83
N ALA A 208 -33.14 7.10 -21.82
CA ALA A 208 -32.71 7.15 -23.21
C ALA A 208 -32.87 8.55 -23.82
N MET A 209 -33.96 9.25 -23.49
CA MET A 209 -34.18 10.63 -23.91
C MET A 209 -33.12 11.57 -23.32
N ARG A 210 -32.81 11.46 -22.02
CA ARG A 210 -31.73 12.24 -21.39
C ARG A 210 -30.36 11.93 -22.01
N ARG A 211 -30.07 10.65 -22.29
CA ARG A 211 -28.84 10.24 -22.98
C ARG A 211 -28.75 10.90 -24.36
N LEU A 212 -29.80 10.86 -25.17
CA LEU A 212 -29.86 11.55 -26.47
C LEU A 212 -29.72 13.08 -26.31
N LEU A 213 -30.35 13.63 -25.28
CA LEU A 213 -30.29 15.01 -24.77
C LEU A 213 -28.86 15.56 -24.63
N HIS A 214 -28.04 14.76 -23.97
CA HIS A 214 -26.84 15.21 -23.29
C HIS A 214 -25.58 14.42 -23.68
N THR A 215 -25.62 13.72 -24.83
CA THR A 215 -24.42 13.17 -25.47
C THR A 215 -23.88 14.19 -26.48
N PRO A 216 -22.74 14.87 -26.23
CA PRO A 216 -22.13 15.75 -27.23
C PRO A 216 -21.56 14.93 -28.40
N ALA A 217 -21.45 15.54 -29.58
CA ALA A 217 -20.76 14.95 -30.74
C ALA A 217 -19.28 14.65 -30.47
N ASP A 218 -18.66 15.41 -29.54
CA ASP A 218 -17.29 15.24 -29.08
C ASP A 218 -17.27 14.92 -27.57
N ALA A 219 -17.58 13.67 -27.22
CA ALA A 219 -17.55 13.17 -25.84
C ALA A 219 -16.11 13.02 -25.25
N ALA A 220 -15.10 13.58 -25.92
CA ALA A 220 -13.68 13.37 -25.64
C ALA A 220 -13.09 14.30 -24.56
N ALA A 221 -13.76 15.42 -24.23
CA ALA A 221 -13.26 16.39 -23.25
C ALA A 221 -13.99 16.22 -21.90
N ASN A 222 -13.39 15.46 -20.98
CA ASN A 222 -13.73 15.48 -19.56
C ASN A 222 -12.48 15.82 -18.73
N PRO A 223 -12.22 17.11 -18.48
CA PRO A 223 -11.21 17.51 -17.52
C PRO A 223 -11.70 17.11 -16.12
N GLY A 224 -10.85 16.50 -15.29
CA GLY A 224 -11.23 16.08 -13.93
C GLY A 224 -11.91 17.21 -13.13
N LEU A 225 -12.86 16.86 -12.27
CA LEU A 225 -13.58 17.84 -11.43
C LEU A 225 -12.83 18.11 -10.11
N ALA A 226 -13.07 19.29 -9.54
CA ALA A 226 -12.40 19.70 -8.30
C ALA A 226 -12.68 18.75 -7.12
N THR A 227 -13.88 18.18 -7.05
CA THR A 227 -14.26 17.18 -6.03
C THR A 227 -13.53 15.84 -6.15
N GLU A 228 -12.93 15.53 -7.31
CA GLU A 228 -12.20 14.28 -7.55
C GLU A 228 -10.76 14.31 -7.02
N GLY A 229 -10.25 15.50 -6.65
CA GLY A 229 -8.90 15.67 -6.13
C GLY A 229 -7.78 15.53 -7.17
N THR A 230 -6.55 15.70 -6.71
CA THR A 230 -5.32 15.74 -7.49
C THR A 230 -4.19 15.03 -6.74
N TRP A 231 -3.04 14.82 -7.38
CA TRP A 231 -1.86 14.23 -6.75
C TRP A 231 -1.44 14.94 -5.46
N LYS A 232 -1.72 16.25 -5.33
CA LYS A 232 -1.43 17.04 -4.11
C LYS A 232 -2.23 16.54 -2.91
N ASP A 233 -3.45 16.06 -3.10
CA ASP A 233 -4.29 15.50 -2.03
C ASP A 233 -3.71 14.19 -1.49
N VAL A 234 -2.88 13.49 -2.28
CA VAL A 234 -2.23 12.23 -1.87
C VAL A 234 -0.94 12.48 -1.08
N VAL A 235 -0.15 13.48 -1.50
CA VAL A 235 1.21 13.70 -0.96
C VAL A 235 1.34 14.91 -0.03
N SER A 236 0.44 15.89 -0.06
CA SER A 236 0.56 17.04 0.85
C SER A 236 0.33 16.61 2.30
N ALA A 237 1.11 17.15 3.24
CA ALA A 237 0.85 16.94 4.65
C ALA A 237 -0.50 17.55 5.01
N SER A 238 -1.35 16.80 5.73
CA SER A 238 -2.65 17.31 6.16
C SER A 238 -2.45 18.56 7.03
N SER A 239 -3.12 19.65 6.67
CA SER A 239 -3.12 20.93 7.38
C SER A 239 -3.87 20.89 8.72
N GLY A 240 -4.23 19.70 9.19
CA GLY A 240 -5.13 19.45 10.32
C GLY A 240 -4.46 19.21 11.69
N VAL A 241 -3.21 19.62 11.89
CA VAL A 241 -2.59 19.56 13.23
C VAL A 241 -2.89 20.87 13.97
N LYS A 242 -3.61 20.77 15.09
CA LYS A 242 -3.85 21.88 16.02
C LYS A 242 -2.52 22.56 16.36
N GLU A 243 -2.41 23.87 16.13
CA GLU A 243 -1.19 24.63 16.40
C GLU A 243 -0.73 24.42 17.86
N PRO A 244 0.50 23.93 18.08
CA PRO A 244 1.09 23.92 19.41
C PRO A 244 1.36 25.36 19.88
N PRO A 245 1.51 25.60 21.19
CA PRO A 245 1.80 26.92 21.74
C PRO A 245 3.03 27.56 21.07
N PRO A 246 3.11 28.91 21.03
CA PRO A 246 4.06 29.64 20.21
C PRO A 246 5.50 29.19 20.53
N PRO A 247 6.25 28.71 19.52
CA PRO A 247 7.59 28.19 19.71
C PRO A 247 8.58 29.29 20.10
N ASP A 248 9.63 28.91 20.84
CA ASP A 248 10.77 29.77 21.11
C ASP A 248 11.48 30.20 19.80
N GLU A 249 12.37 31.19 19.91
CA GLU A 249 13.02 31.82 18.75
C GLU A 249 13.88 30.84 17.93
N ALA A 250 14.51 29.86 18.59
CA ALA A 250 15.30 28.81 17.96
C ALA A 250 14.40 27.87 17.13
N THR A 251 13.28 27.45 17.72
CA THR A 251 12.28 26.59 17.08
C THR A 251 11.58 27.33 15.94
N ARG A 252 11.34 28.65 16.05
CA ARG A 252 10.80 29.49 14.99
C ARG A 252 11.75 29.57 13.79
N LYS A 253 13.05 29.71 14.02
CA LYS A 253 14.07 29.77 12.95
C LYS A 253 14.26 28.42 12.26
N MET A 254 14.20 27.33 13.03
CA MET A 254 14.20 25.96 12.51
C MET A 254 12.94 25.67 11.68
N LEU A 255 11.75 26.04 12.18
CA LEU A 255 10.48 25.91 11.45
C LEU A 255 10.49 26.74 10.17
N ALA A 256 10.96 27.99 10.20
CA ALA A 256 11.08 28.83 9.00
C ALA A 256 12.02 28.21 7.96
N THR A 257 13.15 27.64 8.40
CA THR A 257 14.12 26.94 7.53
C THR A 257 13.50 25.67 6.95
N ARG A 258 12.73 24.92 7.76
CA ARG A 258 11.99 23.74 7.35
C ARG A 258 10.89 24.08 6.33
N THR A 259 10.12 25.14 6.56
CA THR A 259 9.08 25.61 5.63
C THR A 259 9.71 26.07 4.31
N ALA A 260 10.85 26.75 4.35
CA ALA A 260 11.58 27.15 3.15
C ALA A 260 12.10 25.94 2.35
N LEU A 261 12.68 24.94 3.03
CA LEU A 261 13.13 23.70 2.39
C LEU A 261 11.98 22.88 1.83
N ALA A 262 10.85 22.78 2.54
CA ALA A 262 9.66 22.09 2.06
C ALA A 262 9.11 22.77 0.79
N LYS A 263 9.09 24.11 0.75
CA LYS A 263 8.69 24.86 -0.44
C LYS A 263 9.65 24.62 -1.61
N GLU A 264 10.96 24.65 -1.37
CA GLU A 264 11.94 24.40 -2.44
C GLU A 264 11.87 22.95 -2.95
N LEU A 265 11.57 21.99 -2.06
CA LEU A 265 11.36 20.59 -2.43
C LEU A 265 10.10 20.42 -3.28
N ASP A 266 8.99 21.08 -2.91
CA ASP A 266 7.75 21.10 -3.69
C ASP A 266 7.94 21.70 -5.09
N GLU A 267 8.71 22.79 -5.21
CA GLU A 267 9.10 23.37 -6.50
C GLU A 267 9.92 22.40 -7.36
N VAL A 268 10.84 21.64 -6.73
CA VAL A 268 11.65 20.63 -7.44
C VAL A 268 10.81 19.42 -7.84
N ASP A 269 9.96 18.89 -6.96
CA ASP A 269 9.07 17.77 -7.27
C ASP A 269 8.06 18.15 -8.37
N SER A 270 7.52 19.38 -8.34
CA SER A 270 6.69 19.91 -9.44
C SER A 270 7.46 19.93 -10.76
N ARG A 271 8.71 20.41 -10.75
CA ARG A 271 9.53 20.48 -11.97
C ARG A 271 9.94 19.11 -12.51
N ILE A 272 10.16 18.13 -11.62
CA ILE A 272 10.38 16.72 -12.01
C ILE A 272 9.14 16.19 -12.73
N GLY A 273 7.96 16.48 -12.16
CA GLY A 273 6.67 16.20 -12.78
C GLY A 273 6.55 16.78 -14.19
N ASP A 274 6.84 18.07 -14.35
CA ASP A 274 6.82 18.76 -15.66
C ASP A 274 7.74 18.06 -16.67
N VAL A 275 9.00 17.81 -16.30
CA VAL A 275 10.00 17.21 -17.21
C VAL A 275 9.61 15.79 -17.62
N ILE A 276 9.06 14.99 -16.71
CA ILE A 276 8.55 13.66 -17.05
C ILE A 276 7.36 13.79 -18.00
N SER A 277 6.42 14.68 -17.71
CA SER A 277 5.25 14.91 -18.56
C SER A 277 5.61 15.43 -19.96
N GLU A 278 6.65 16.27 -20.08
CA GLU A 278 7.07 16.88 -21.34
C GLU A 278 7.94 15.95 -22.21
N GLN A 279 8.70 15.03 -21.58
CA GLN A 279 9.76 14.27 -22.27
C GLN A 279 9.55 12.75 -22.26
N VAL A 280 8.57 12.24 -21.50
CA VAL A 280 8.18 10.81 -21.49
C VAL A 280 6.90 10.56 -22.29
N ASP A 281 6.08 11.58 -22.60
CA ASP A 281 4.87 11.45 -23.45
C ASP A 281 4.73 12.61 -24.46
N GLU A 282 4.61 12.28 -25.75
CA GLU A 282 4.47 13.22 -26.89
C GLU A 282 3.00 13.67 -27.13
N ASP A 283 2.24 14.11 -26.12
CA ASP A 283 0.88 14.61 -26.40
C ASP A 283 0.52 15.93 -25.69
N GLU A 284 0.65 17.04 -26.44
CA GLU A 284 0.10 18.36 -26.11
C GLU A 284 -1.43 18.32 -25.85
N ALA A 285 -2.14 17.26 -26.27
CA ALA A 285 -3.55 17.06 -25.97
C ALA A 285 -3.82 16.70 -24.50
N PHE A 286 -2.87 16.03 -23.83
CA PHE A 286 -3.01 15.56 -22.45
C PHE A 286 -2.95 16.73 -21.43
N ALA A 287 -2.07 17.71 -21.68
CA ALA A 287 -1.96 18.93 -20.88
C ALA A 287 -3.20 19.85 -21.02
N ARG A 288 -3.94 19.78 -22.13
CA ARG A 288 -5.20 20.53 -22.32
C ARG A 288 -6.42 19.88 -21.67
N GLY A 289 -6.31 18.63 -21.21
CA GLY A 289 -7.32 17.96 -20.39
C GLY A 289 -7.44 18.50 -18.96
N LEU A 290 -6.68 19.53 -18.61
CA LEU A 290 -6.67 20.18 -17.29
C LEU A 290 -7.36 21.54 -17.25
N GLU A 291 -7.94 22.04 -18.36
CA GLU A 291 -8.83 23.20 -18.25
C GLU A 291 -10.19 22.73 -17.72
N PRO A 292 -10.59 23.05 -16.47
CA PRO A 292 -11.90 22.69 -15.97
C PRO A 292 -12.96 23.31 -16.88
N ILE A 293 -13.70 22.49 -17.63
CA ILE A 293 -14.96 22.93 -18.19
C ILE A 293 -15.82 23.21 -16.96
N ALA A 294 -16.10 24.49 -16.73
CA ALA A 294 -16.97 24.91 -15.64
C ALA A 294 -18.27 24.08 -15.71
N PRO A 295 -18.52 23.15 -14.77
CA PRO A 295 -19.69 22.30 -14.84
C PRO A 295 -20.91 23.19 -14.78
N LYS A 296 -21.81 23.04 -15.76
CA LYS A 296 -23.10 23.71 -15.72
C LYS A 296 -23.98 22.90 -14.77
N GLY A 297 -24.32 23.46 -13.61
CA GLY A 297 -25.23 22.80 -12.68
C GLY A 297 -26.53 22.36 -13.37
N GLY A 298 -27.01 21.16 -13.04
CA GLY A 298 -28.14 20.50 -13.71
C GLY A 298 -27.76 19.68 -14.94
N ASP A 299 -26.52 19.19 -15.02
CA ASP A 299 -26.03 18.37 -16.11
C ASP A 299 -26.18 16.87 -15.77
N PRO A 300 -27.06 16.12 -16.46
CA PRO A 300 -27.35 14.73 -16.12
C PRO A 300 -26.28 13.74 -16.62
N ARG A 301 -25.11 14.19 -17.09
CA ARG A 301 -24.06 13.29 -17.61
C ARG A 301 -23.57 12.25 -16.61
N ASP A 302 -23.55 12.57 -15.31
CA ASP A 302 -23.27 11.60 -14.23
C ASP A 302 -24.31 10.48 -14.13
N ILE A 303 -25.51 10.69 -14.69
CA ILE A 303 -26.57 9.70 -14.75
C ILE A 303 -26.49 8.91 -16.07
N VAL A 304 -26.29 9.58 -17.19
CA VAL A 304 -26.53 8.97 -18.52
C VAL A 304 -25.29 8.49 -19.27
N GLN A 305 -24.09 8.90 -18.87
CA GLN A 305 -22.86 8.53 -19.57
C GLN A 305 -22.15 7.36 -18.88
N VAL A 306 -21.90 6.30 -19.65
CA VAL A 306 -21.37 5.01 -19.17
C VAL A 306 -19.92 5.13 -18.66
N ARG A 307 -19.11 6.04 -19.22
CA ARG A 307 -17.71 6.27 -18.78
C ARG A 307 -17.58 7.15 -17.53
N TYR A 308 -18.69 7.55 -16.91
CA TYR A 308 -18.75 8.47 -15.78
C TYR A 308 -19.48 7.75 -14.65
N ALA A 309 -18.85 6.72 -14.10
CA ALA A 309 -19.44 5.94 -13.01
C ALA A 309 -19.32 6.73 -11.70
N GLU A 310 -20.45 7.20 -11.15
CA GLU A 310 -20.64 7.49 -9.71
C GLU A 310 -19.44 8.12 -8.97
N GLY A 311 -18.81 9.14 -9.57
CA GLY A 311 -17.68 9.89 -8.99
C GLY A 311 -16.29 9.56 -9.54
N ALA A 312 -16.15 8.58 -10.41
CA ALA A 312 -14.86 8.17 -10.96
C ALA A 312 -14.40 9.10 -12.09
N ARG A 313 -13.28 9.77 -11.84
CA ARG A 313 -12.42 10.36 -12.86
C ARG A 313 -12.04 9.30 -13.90
N ARG A 314 -11.81 9.75 -15.13
CA ARG A 314 -11.26 8.91 -16.21
C ARG A 314 -10.01 8.18 -15.76
N VAL A 315 -9.91 6.88 -16.05
CA VAL A 315 -8.81 6.03 -15.57
C VAL A 315 -7.45 6.53 -16.03
N GLU A 316 -7.34 7.06 -17.24
CA GLU A 316 -6.10 7.62 -17.78
C GLU A 316 -5.62 8.81 -16.95
N LEU A 317 -6.57 9.66 -16.61
CA LEU A 317 -6.34 10.84 -15.79
C LEU A 317 -5.98 10.41 -14.35
N THR A 318 -6.70 9.45 -13.74
CA THR A 318 -6.39 8.92 -12.40
C THR A 318 -5.01 8.28 -12.33
N ALA A 319 -4.67 7.47 -13.33
CA ALA A 319 -3.37 6.82 -13.45
C ALA A 319 -2.25 7.86 -13.48
N TYR A 320 -2.43 8.97 -14.19
CA TYR A 320 -1.49 10.07 -14.18
C TYR A 320 -1.35 10.75 -12.81
N GLU A 321 -2.44 11.04 -12.09
CA GLU A 321 -2.32 11.63 -10.74
C GLU A 321 -1.63 10.69 -9.76
N LEU A 322 -1.90 9.39 -9.84
CA LEU A 322 -1.20 8.38 -9.04
C LEU A 322 0.28 8.32 -9.41
N PHE A 323 0.60 8.39 -10.70
CA PHE A 323 1.96 8.48 -11.19
C PHE A 323 2.65 9.73 -10.61
N MET A 324 2.04 10.90 -10.71
CA MET A 324 2.57 12.16 -10.18
C MET A 324 2.70 12.15 -8.65
N ALA A 325 1.72 11.59 -7.94
CA ALA A 325 1.82 11.40 -6.49
C ALA A 325 3.00 10.48 -6.13
N SER A 326 3.24 9.44 -6.92
CA SER A 326 4.37 8.54 -6.72
C SER A 326 5.72 9.22 -6.98
N VAL A 327 5.78 10.21 -7.88
CA VAL A 327 7.00 10.99 -8.14
C VAL A 327 7.47 11.70 -6.88
N GLY A 328 6.54 12.29 -6.11
CA GLY A 328 6.84 13.03 -4.88
C GLY A 328 7.35 12.17 -3.71
N LEU A 329 7.30 10.83 -3.80
CA LEU A 329 7.73 9.95 -2.71
C LEU A 329 9.24 9.66 -2.73
N ASP A 330 9.91 9.88 -1.59
CA ASP A 330 11.35 9.64 -1.37
C ASP A 330 11.83 8.26 -1.84
N ARG A 331 11.00 7.25 -1.59
CA ARG A 331 11.27 5.85 -1.92
C ARG A 331 11.34 5.58 -3.43
N ASN A 332 10.86 6.50 -4.27
CA ASN A 332 10.90 6.37 -5.72
C ASN A 332 12.15 6.97 -6.39
N GLN A 333 13.09 7.55 -5.61
CA GLN A 333 14.31 8.15 -6.15
C GLN A 333 15.07 7.22 -7.11
N ALA A 334 15.36 5.98 -6.70
CA ALA A 334 16.10 5.02 -7.53
C ALA A 334 15.30 4.58 -8.77
N THR A 335 13.97 4.49 -8.67
CA THR A 335 13.11 4.12 -9.80
C THR A 335 13.05 5.25 -10.83
N LEU A 336 12.99 6.50 -10.38
CA LEU A 336 13.03 7.68 -11.25
C LEU A 336 14.40 7.86 -11.91
N GLU A 337 15.49 7.54 -11.22
CA GLU A 337 16.83 7.50 -11.81
C GLU A 337 16.95 6.43 -12.91
N LYS A 338 16.35 5.24 -12.71
CA LYS A 338 16.25 4.20 -13.74
C LYS A 338 15.40 4.65 -14.93
N LEU A 339 14.28 5.32 -14.70
CA LEU A 339 13.43 5.90 -15.76
C LEU A 339 14.20 6.95 -16.56
N ALA A 340 14.88 7.88 -15.87
CA ALA A 340 15.71 8.92 -16.49
C ALA A 340 16.82 8.32 -17.36
N ALA A 341 17.47 7.24 -16.88
CA ALA A 341 18.47 6.51 -17.65
C ALA A 341 17.87 5.78 -18.86
N LYS A 342 16.72 5.12 -18.70
CA LYS A 342 16.00 4.40 -19.76
C LYS A 342 15.60 5.35 -20.90
N HIS A 343 15.08 6.53 -20.58
CA HIS A 343 14.60 7.52 -21.55
C HIS A 343 15.64 8.60 -21.91
N ARG A 344 16.85 8.56 -21.32
CA ARG A 344 17.96 9.51 -21.53
C ARG A 344 17.61 10.98 -21.25
N ILE A 345 16.85 11.22 -20.20
CA ILE A 345 16.35 12.56 -19.83
C ILE A 345 17.36 13.25 -18.90
N GLY A 346 18.24 14.07 -19.46
CA GLY A 346 19.34 14.73 -18.72
C GLY A 346 18.86 15.71 -17.63
N ASP A 347 17.80 16.46 -17.92
CA ASP A 347 17.22 17.43 -16.97
C ASP A 347 16.63 16.73 -15.74
N LEU A 348 16.01 15.57 -15.93
CA LEU A 348 15.45 14.74 -14.86
C LEU A 348 16.56 14.25 -13.91
N VAL A 349 17.72 13.85 -14.43
CA VAL A 349 18.87 13.46 -13.57
C VAL A 349 19.32 14.63 -12.69
N THR A 350 19.37 15.84 -13.25
CA THR A 350 19.79 17.04 -12.51
C THR A 350 18.79 17.40 -11.41
N LEU A 351 17.49 17.35 -11.72
CA LEU A 351 16.43 17.59 -10.74
C LEU A 351 16.41 16.54 -9.64
N LEU A 352 16.63 15.26 -9.97
CA LEU A 352 16.72 14.16 -9.00
C LEU A 352 17.92 14.32 -8.06
N GLN A 353 19.06 14.82 -8.55
CA GLN A 353 20.21 15.15 -7.71
C GLN A 353 19.93 16.34 -6.78
N LYS A 354 19.29 17.40 -7.30
CA LYS A 354 18.86 18.56 -6.48
C LYS A 354 17.90 18.12 -5.38
N ARG A 355 16.93 17.27 -5.72
CA ARG A 355 15.97 16.70 -4.77
C ARG A 355 16.65 15.91 -3.66
N LYS A 356 17.61 15.04 -4.02
CA LYS A 356 18.40 14.26 -3.06
C LYS A 356 19.14 15.17 -2.08
N ALA A 357 19.80 16.21 -2.57
CA ALA A 357 20.52 17.17 -1.73
C ALA A 357 19.60 17.97 -0.79
N LEU A 358 18.42 18.40 -1.28
CA LEU A 358 17.42 19.09 -0.46
C LEU A 358 16.86 18.18 0.64
N ARG A 359 16.61 16.90 0.34
CA ARG A 359 16.15 15.91 1.32
C ARG A 359 17.22 15.55 2.34
N GLU A 360 18.49 15.41 1.95
CA GLU A 360 19.60 15.26 2.89
C GLU A 360 19.67 16.45 3.85
N LYS A 361 19.51 17.68 3.34
CA LYS A 361 19.47 18.90 4.14
C LYS A 361 18.25 18.98 5.07
N ALA A 362 17.09 18.50 4.63
CA ALA A 362 15.88 18.40 5.45
C ALA A 362 15.98 17.30 6.52
N GLY A 363 16.62 16.17 6.20
CA GLY A 363 16.91 15.07 7.11
C GLY A 363 17.87 15.47 8.24
N LEU A 364 18.87 16.31 7.95
CA LEU A 364 19.77 16.90 8.95
C LEU A 364 19.05 17.83 9.93
N LEU A 365 17.88 18.39 9.56
CA LEU A 365 17.01 19.17 10.46
C LEU A 365 15.99 18.30 11.22
N HIS A 366 15.87 17.01 10.86
CA HIS A 366 14.92 16.03 11.44
C HIS A 366 15.55 15.09 12.47
N ALA A 367 16.77 15.37 12.94
CA ALA A 367 17.51 14.52 13.88
C ALA A 367 16.79 14.27 15.23
N GLU A 368 15.63 14.88 15.49
CA GLU A 368 14.84 14.67 16.71
C GLU A 368 13.54 13.86 16.54
N ASN A 369 13.09 13.46 15.33
CA ASN A 369 11.89 12.61 15.19
C ASN A 369 11.91 11.79 13.88
N VAL A 370 12.40 10.55 13.95
CA VAL A 370 12.34 9.59 12.82
C VAL A 370 10.96 8.90 12.81
N GLY A 371 9.95 9.62 12.31
CA GLY A 371 8.65 9.05 11.91
C GLY A 371 8.46 9.18 10.39
N LEU A 372 7.59 8.37 9.77
CA LEU A 372 7.16 8.72 8.40
C LEU A 372 6.51 10.09 8.43
N GLU A 373 6.72 10.87 7.37
CA GLU A 373 6.03 12.14 7.21
C GLU A 373 4.51 11.95 7.34
N PRO A 374 3.82 12.80 8.12
CA PRO A 374 2.37 12.75 8.26
C PRO A 374 1.68 12.84 6.89
N ARG A 375 0.71 11.97 6.65
CA ARG A 375 -0.15 12.01 5.45
C ARG A 375 -1.61 12.20 5.84
N PRO A 376 -2.46 12.68 4.90
CA PRO A 376 -3.90 12.79 5.09
C PRO A 376 -4.56 11.52 5.59
N ILE A 377 -4.05 10.35 5.18
CA ILE A 377 -4.63 9.05 5.53
C ILE A 377 -4.36 8.64 6.99
N ASP A 378 -3.33 9.19 7.65
CA ASP A 378 -2.91 8.73 8.97
C ASP A 378 -3.99 8.94 10.05
N PRO A 379 -4.65 10.12 10.18
CA PRO A 379 -5.71 10.31 11.16
C PRO A 379 -6.90 9.37 10.97
N VAL A 380 -7.27 9.09 9.71
CA VAL A 380 -8.40 8.21 9.37
C VAL A 380 -8.10 6.76 9.78
N LEU A 381 -6.89 6.26 9.48
CA LEU A 381 -6.47 4.93 9.90
C LEU A 381 -6.34 4.83 11.42
N GLN A 382 -5.83 5.87 12.09
CA GLN A 382 -5.76 5.92 13.55
C GLN A 382 -7.14 5.82 14.20
N GLN A 383 -8.11 6.59 13.69
CA GLN A 383 -9.49 6.57 14.16
C GLN A 383 -10.14 5.20 13.96
N THR A 384 -10.01 4.61 12.76
CA THR A 384 -10.52 3.28 12.45
C THR A 384 -9.90 2.21 13.37
N LYS A 385 -8.58 2.28 13.58
CA LYS A 385 -7.86 1.34 14.45
C LYS A 385 -8.33 1.44 15.90
N ALA A 386 -8.54 2.65 16.41
CA ALA A 386 -9.07 2.87 17.76
C ALA A 386 -10.48 2.27 17.92
N ALA A 387 -11.34 2.42 16.91
CA ALA A 387 -12.68 1.82 16.91
C ALA A 387 -12.63 0.28 16.93
N CYS A 388 -11.69 -0.32 16.18
CA CYS A 388 -11.47 -1.77 16.19
C CYS A 388 -10.94 -2.26 17.55
N ASP A 389 -9.94 -1.57 18.11
CA ASP A 389 -9.32 -1.94 19.38
C ASP A 389 -10.31 -1.88 20.55
N ALA A 390 -11.25 -0.94 20.53
CA ALA A 390 -12.28 -0.78 21.55
C ALA A 390 -13.19 -2.03 21.72
N VAL A 391 -13.26 -2.88 20.69
CA VAL A 391 -14.01 -4.14 20.72
C VAL A 391 -13.14 -5.39 20.57
N GLY A 392 -11.81 -5.21 20.52
CA GLY A 392 -10.86 -6.30 20.30
C GLY A 392 -10.82 -6.85 18.88
N ALA A 393 -11.33 -6.11 17.89
CA ALA A 393 -11.31 -6.51 16.49
C ALA A 393 -9.92 -6.30 15.86
N LYS A 394 -9.49 -7.24 15.01
CA LYS A 394 -8.30 -7.08 14.17
C LYS A 394 -8.62 -6.16 12.99
N LEU A 395 -7.81 -5.14 12.75
CA LEU A 395 -7.90 -4.33 11.52
C LEU A 395 -6.97 -4.89 10.44
N VAL A 396 -7.51 -5.14 9.25
CA VAL A 396 -6.79 -5.49 8.04
C VAL A 396 -7.03 -4.41 6.99
N VAL A 397 -5.98 -3.77 6.49
CA VAL A 397 -6.06 -2.73 5.45
C VAL A 397 -5.59 -3.31 4.12
N VAL A 398 -6.46 -3.30 3.12
CA VAL A 398 -6.18 -3.80 1.78
C VAL A 398 -5.87 -2.62 0.87
N ALA A 399 -4.65 -2.52 0.34
CA ALA A 399 -4.34 -1.58 -0.73
C ALA A 399 -4.77 -2.23 -2.05
N LEU A 400 -5.95 -1.88 -2.58
CA LEU A 400 -6.45 -2.47 -3.83
C LEU A 400 -5.95 -1.64 -5.03
N PRO A 401 -5.23 -2.23 -5.99
CA PRO A 401 -4.67 -1.50 -7.12
C PRO A 401 -5.74 -1.17 -8.17
N LEU A 402 -5.47 -0.11 -8.95
CA LEU A 402 -6.12 0.12 -10.22
C LEU A 402 -5.69 -0.95 -11.24
N ASP A 403 -6.56 -1.31 -12.18
CA ASP A 403 -6.32 -2.35 -13.20
C ASP A 403 -5.03 -2.14 -14.01
N VAL A 404 -4.76 -0.93 -14.49
CA VAL A 404 -3.53 -0.59 -15.23
C VAL A 404 -2.27 -0.61 -14.36
N MET A 405 -2.41 -0.63 -13.02
CA MET A 405 -1.29 -0.91 -12.10
C MET A 405 -0.98 -2.40 -11.97
N VAL A 406 -1.92 -3.27 -12.34
CA VAL A 406 -1.80 -4.73 -12.30
C VAL A 406 -1.26 -5.26 -13.63
N ASP A 407 -1.81 -4.79 -14.75
CA ASP A 407 -1.40 -5.24 -16.09
C ASP A 407 -1.52 -4.12 -17.13
N ALA A 408 -0.42 -3.81 -17.82
CA ALA A 408 -0.38 -2.78 -18.85
C ALA A 408 -1.27 -3.09 -20.07
N ARG A 409 -1.72 -4.35 -20.26
CA ARG A 409 -2.66 -4.71 -21.34
C ARG A 409 -4.04 -4.11 -21.12
N GLU A 410 -4.40 -3.75 -19.89
CA GLU A 410 -5.69 -3.16 -19.54
C GLU A 410 -5.88 -1.77 -20.19
N TRP A 411 -4.80 -1.05 -20.52
CA TRP A 411 -4.87 0.22 -21.26
C TRP A 411 -5.66 0.13 -22.58
N LYS A 412 -5.66 -1.05 -23.22
CA LYS A 412 -6.38 -1.30 -24.46
C LYS A 412 -7.88 -0.99 -24.36
N LYS A 413 -8.51 -1.22 -23.20
CA LYS A 413 -9.96 -1.00 -23.03
C LYS A 413 -10.33 0.48 -22.89
N TYR A 414 -9.35 1.34 -22.57
CA TYR A 414 -9.53 2.78 -22.48
C TYR A 414 -9.24 3.52 -23.80
N GLY A 415 -8.46 2.89 -24.70
CA GLY A 415 -8.07 3.48 -25.98
C GLY A 415 -7.08 4.62 -25.83
N ALA A 416 -6.25 4.56 -24.79
CA ALA A 416 -5.20 5.52 -24.49
C ALA A 416 -3.82 4.85 -24.50
N GLU A 417 -2.78 5.67 -24.71
CA GLU A 417 -1.40 5.18 -24.69
C GLU A 417 -1.02 4.70 -23.27
N PRO A 418 -0.34 3.55 -23.13
CA PRO A 418 0.02 3.01 -21.83
C PRO A 418 1.04 3.85 -21.06
N ILE A 419 0.70 4.25 -19.83
CA ILE A 419 1.66 4.77 -18.85
C ILE A 419 2.28 3.60 -18.07
N ASP A 420 3.60 3.63 -17.84
CA ASP A 420 4.29 2.66 -16.97
C ASP A 420 3.95 2.93 -15.50
N MET A 421 3.01 2.14 -14.98
CA MET A 421 2.49 2.28 -13.63
C MET A 421 3.39 1.68 -12.55
N THR A 422 4.55 1.11 -12.87
CA THR A 422 5.43 0.43 -11.89
C THR A 422 5.81 1.34 -10.72
N VAL A 423 6.03 2.64 -10.98
CA VAL A 423 6.38 3.62 -9.94
C VAL A 423 5.27 3.80 -8.88
N THR A 424 4.01 3.50 -9.22
CA THR A 424 2.87 3.73 -8.32
C THR A 424 2.71 2.67 -7.24
N HIS A 425 3.37 1.50 -7.36
CA HIS A 425 3.32 0.45 -6.33
C HIS A 425 3.86 0.93 -4.98
N VAL A 426 4.73 1.95 -4.97
CA VAL A 426 5.22 2.58 -3.73
C VAL A 426 4.09 3.15 -2.87
N LEU A 427 2.98 3.61 -3.49
CA LEU A 427 1.83 4.17 -2.77
C LEU A 427 1.12 3.06 -1.97
N MET A 428 1.07 1.86 -2.54
CA MET A 428 0.51 0.68 -1.88
C MET A 428 1.41 0.24 -0.72
N ASP A 429 2.72 0.19 -0.95
CA ASP A 429 3.69 -0.18 0.07
C ASP A 429 3.74 0.85 1.21
N ASP A 430 3.55 2.14 0.91
CA ASP A 430 3.43 3.19 1.92
C ASP A 430 2.16 3.01 2.79
N LEU A 431 1.01 2.73 2.17
CA LEU A 431 -0.24 2.45 2.87
C LEU A 431 -0.14 1.19 3.77
N VAL A 432 0.49 0.11 3.27
CA VAL A 432 0.76 -1.10 4.05
C VAL A 432 1.64 -0.77 5.24
N ALA A 433 2.79 -0.10 5.02
CA ALA A 433 3.72 0.26 6.09
C ALA A 433 3.08 1.20 7.14
N ARG A 434 2.21 2.13 6.73
CA ARG A 434 1.44 2.99 7.64
C ARG A 434 0.49 2.19 8.52
N SER A 435 -0.25 1.28 7.91
CA SER A 435 -1.19 0.39 8.62
C SER A 435 -0.46 -0.48 9.65
N GLU A 436 0.68 -1.06 9.29
CA GLU A 436 1.49 -1.89 10.18
C GLU A 436 2.04 -1.12 11.39
N ARG A 437 2.46 0.14 11.22
CA ARG A 437 2.91 0.99 12.35
C ARG A 437 1.80 1.27 13.36
N LEU A 438 0.54 1.30 12.92
CA LEU A 438 -0.62 1.42 13.80
C LEU A 438 -1.02 0.08 14.46
N GLY A 439 -0.29 -1.00 14.16
CA GLY A 439 -0.61 -2.34 14.64
C GLY A 439 -1.79 -2.99 13.93
N ALA A 440 -2.18 -2.50 12.75
CA ALA A 440 -3.06 -3.19 11.81
C ALA A 440 -2.25 -4.12 10.90
N GLN A 441 -2.90 -5.03 10.18
CA GLN A 441 -2.26 -5.81 9.11
C GLN A 441 -2.49 -5.11 7.77
N GLY A 442 -1.44 -4.62 7.13
CA GLY A 442 -1.52 -4.15 5.74
C GLY A 442 -1.30 -5.29 4.76
N ILE A 443 -2.07 -5.35 3.67
CA ILE A 443 -1.87 -6.35 2.60
C ILE A 443 -1.94 -5.69 1.20
N ASN A 444 -1.18 -6.24 0.25
CA ASN A 444 -1.07 -5.76 -1.12
C ASN A 444 -1.33 -6.94 -2.09
N PRO A 445 -2.54 -7.03 -2.70
CA PRO A 445 -2.94 -8.13 -3.57
C PRO A 445 -2.42 -8.01 -5.01
N THR A 446 -1.67 -6.97 -5.37
CA THR A 446 -1.26 -6.68 -6.77
C THR A 446 -0.62 -7.88 -7.46
N ALA A 447 0.33 -8.56 -6.82
CA ALA A 447 0.99 -9.73 -7.40
C ALA A 447 0.03 -10.91 -7.60
N ALA A 448 -0.94 -11.09 -6.70
CA ALA A 448 -1.94 -12.16 -6.82
C ALA A 448 -2.92 -11.88 -7.96
N LEU A 449 -3.35 -10.62 -8.12
CA LEU A 449 -4.20 -10.19 -9.22
C LEU A 449 -3.47 -10.31 -10.57
N ALA A 450 -2.20 -9.86 -10.65
CA ALA A 450 -1.39 -9.97 -11.86
C ALA A 450 -1.18 -11.43 -12.29
N ALA A 451 -0.92 -12.33 -11.33
CA ALA A 451 -0.79 -13.76 -11.62
C ALA A 451 -2.09 -14.40 -12.12
N ALA A 452 -3.25 -13.78 -11.86
CA ALA A 452 -4.54 -14.27 -12.31
C ALA A 452 -4.94 -13.72 -13.69
N GLU A 453 -4.22 -12.77 -14.29
CA GLU A 453 -4.55 -12.24 -15.61
C GLU A 453 -4.38 -13.27 -16.76
N PRO A 454 -5.13 -13.14 -17.87
CA PRO A 454 -6.11 -12.10 -18.20
C PRO A 454 -7.51 -12.32 -17.59
N GLY A 455 -8.34 -11.28 -17.58
CA GLY A 455 -9.76 -11.32 -17.25
C GLY A 455 -10.08 -11.15 -15.76
N VAL A 456 -9.20 -10.48 -15.02
CA VAL A 456 -9.41 -10.12 -13.61
C VAL A 456 -10.32 -8.90 -13.47
N PHE A 457 -10.33 -8.00 -14.46
CA PHE A 457 -11.14 -6.78 -14.51
C PHE A 457 -12.22 -6.83 -15.62
N LEU A 458 -13.31 -6.10 -15.41
CA LEU A 458 -14.43 -5.99 -16.36
C LEU A 458 -13.97 -5.35 -17.67
N ASP A 459 -14.70 -5.63 -18.75
CA ASP A 459 -14.42 -4.99 -20.04
C ASP A 459 -14.86 -3.52 -20.02
N GLY A 460 -13.99 -2.63 -20.49
CA GLY A 460 -14.23 -1.19 -20.48
C GLY A 460 -14.33 -0.54 -19.08
N ASP A 461 -14.00 -1.25 -17.99
CA ASP A 461 -14.19 -0.77 -16.62
C ASP A 461 -13.15 -1.36 -15.63
N LEU A 462 -12.81 -0.62 -14.57
CA LEU A 462 -11.76 -0.99 -13.60
C LEU A 462 -12.23 -1.96 -12.49
N HIS A 463 -13.52 -2.28 -12.40
CA HIS A 463 -14.03 -3.18 -11.37
C HIS A 463 -13.65 -4.64 -11.63
N LEU A 464 -13.51 -5.41 -10.55
CA LEU A 464 -13.14 -6.82 -10.63
C LEU A 464 -14.25 -7.67 -11.25
N THR A 465 -13.88 -8.64 -12.09
CA THR A 465 -14.77 -9.71 -12.54
C THR A 465 -15.04 -10.70 -11.41
N PRO A 466 -15.94 -11.69 -11.59
CA PRO A 466 -16.08 -12.79 -10.62
C PRO A 466 -14.76 -13.54 -10.37
N LYS A 467 -13.89 -13.64 -11.39
CA LYS A 467 -12.55 -14.20 -11.25
C LYS A 467 -11.66 -13.30 -10.38
N GLY A 468 -11.68 -11.99 -10.59
CA GLY A 468 -10.93 -11.04 -9.77
C GLY A 468 -11.37 -11.04 -8.31
N HIS A 469 -12.68 -11.05 -8.06
CA HIS A 469 -13.24 -11.18 -6.71
C HIS A 469 -12.83 -12.49 -6.02
N LEU A 470 -12.86 -13.63 -6.72
CA LEU A 470 -12.39 -14.90 -6.17
C LEU A 470 -10.89 -14.88 -5.85
N THR A 471 -10.06 -14.30 -6.72
CA THR A 471 -8.62 -14.15 -6.50
C THR A 471 -8.35 -13.31 -5.25
N LEU A 472 -9.03 -12.16 -5.12
CA LEU A 472 -8.90 -11.29 -3.95
C LEU A 472 -9.35 -11.99 -2.67
N ALA A 473 -10.51 -12.66 -2.69
CA ALA A 473 -11.00 -13.42 -1.54
C ALA A 473 -10.01 -14.52 -1.09
N THR A 474 -9.43 -15.24 -2.05
CA THR A 474 -8.44 -16.29 -1.80
C THR A 474 -7.17 -15.72 -1.19
N TYR A 475 -6.67 -14.60 -1.74
CA TYR A 475 -5.50 -13.90 -1.21
C TYR A 475 -5.76 -13.45 0.25
N ILE A 476 -6.90 -12.78 0.50
CA ILE A 476 -7.28 -12.33 1.84
C ILE A 476 -7.40 -13.51 2.81
N ALA A 477 -8.08 -14.60 2.44
CA ALA A 477 -8.22 -15.78 3.30
C ALA A 477 -6.84 -16.35 3.71
N ASN A 478 -5.90 -16.41 2.77
CA ASN A 478 -4.53 -16.82 3.05
C ASN A 478 -3.84 -15.84 4.03
N GLU A 479 -3.97 -14.52 3.83
CA GLU A 479 -3.40 -13.51 4.73
C GLU A 479 -4.03 -13.51 6.14
N LEU A 480 -5.32 -13.81 6.26
CA LEU A 480 -6.01 -13.92 7.55
C LEU A 480 -5.54 -15.14 8.35
N SER A 481 -5.22 -16.23 7.67
CA SER A 481 -4.70 -17.46 8.30
C SER A 481 -3.21 -17.37 8.66
N ARG A 482 -2.49 -16.37 8.15
CA ARG A 482 -1.09 -16.15 8.55
C ARG A 482 -1.01 -15.77 10.02
N PRO A 483 -0.09 -16.38 10.78
CA PRO A 483 0.18 -15.95 12.15
C PRO A 483 0.48 -14.45 12.15
N PRO A 484 -0.05 -13.67 13.12
CA PRO A 484 0.26 -12.25 13.20
C PRO A 484 1.78 -12.07 13.21
N ALA A 485 2.28 -11.22 12.33
CA ALA A 485 3.67 -10.80 12.39
C ALA A 485 3.94 -10.33 13.84
N PRO A 486 5.02 -10.79 14.49
CA PRO A 486 5.29 -10.44 15.88
C PRO A 486 5.20 -8.92 16.05
N LYS A 487 4.28 -8.47 16.92
CA LYS A 487 4.11 -7.05 17.29
C LYS A 487 5.43 -6.59 17.91
N SER A 488 6.08 -5.59 17.30
CA SER A 488 7.32 -4.95 17.80
C SER A 488 8.49 -5.93 18.02
N ALA A 489 9.09 -6.45 16.95
CA ALA A 489 10.22 -7.38 17.07
C ALA A 489 11.59 -6.68 17.18
N LEU A 490 11.81 -6.00 18.30
CA LEU A 490 13.17 -5.70 18.78
C LEU A 490 13.55 -6.56 20.00
N ASP A 491 12.70 -7.49 20.41
CA ASP A 491 12.97 -8.37 21.54
C ASP A 491 13.77 -9.60 21.08
N LEU A 492 14.95 -9.79 21.67
CA LEU A 492 15.72 -11.02 21.53
C LEU A 492 14.93 -12.22 22.08
N PRO A 493 15.03 -13.42 21.48
CA PRO A 493 14.45 -14.62 22.07
C PRO A 493 14.93 -14.81 23.52
N PRO A 494 14.09 -15.34 24.43
CA PRO A 494 14.48 -15.57 25.82
C PRO A 494 15.81 -16.34 25.92
N GLY A 495 16.78 -15.78 26.65
CA GLY A 495 18.11 -16.36 26.81
C GLY A 495 19.16 -15.93 25.78
N ARG A 496 18.83 -15.07 24.82
CA ARG A 496 19.77 -14.44 23.88
C ARG A 496 20.17 -13.05 24.35
N SER A 497 21.32 -12.57 23.88
CA SER A 497 21.89 -11.28 24.22
C SER A 497 22.54 -10.60 22.99
N TRP A 498 22.64 -9.27 23.00
CA TRP A 498 23.22 -8.52 21.88
C TRP A 498 24.74 -8.72 21.77
N PRO A 499 25.37 -8.59 20.57
CA PRO A 499 26.83 -8.60 20.46
C PRO A 499 27.49 -7.61 21.43
N PRO A 500 28.61 -7.97 22.08
CA PRO A 500 29.32 -7.07 22.98
C PRO A 500 29.95 -5.89 22.24
N THR A 501 29.95 -4.73 22.89
CA THR A 501 30.66 -3.51 22.48
C THR A 501 32.18 -3.68 22.53
N GLU A 502 32.93 -2.83 21.83
CA GLU A 502 34.40 -2.82 21.93
C GLU A 502 34.91 -2.57 23.36
N ASP A 503 34.19 -1.74 24.13
CA ASP A 503 34.50 -1.52 25.54
C ASP A 503 34.26 -2.76 26.41
N GLU A 504 33.21 -3.53 26.16
CA GLU A 504 33.01 -4.83 26.80
C GLU A 504 34.16 -5.79 26.44
N TRP A 505 34.55 -5.87 25.16
CA TRP A 505 35.67 -6.71 24.73
C TRP A 505 37.03 -6.31 25.33
N ARG A 506 37.26 -5.02 25.54
CA ARG A 506 38.49 -4.51 26.20
C ARG A 506 38.59 -4.91 27.67
N ARG A 507 37.45 -5.14 28.34
CA ARG A 507 37.37 -5.41 29.78
C ARG A 507 37.41 -6.90 30.16
N VAL A 508 37.40 -7.80 29.18
CA VAL A 508 37.41 -9.24 29.41
C VAL A 508 38.74 -9.85 28.98
N ASP A 509 39.23 -10.77 29.81
CA ASP A 509 40.47 -11.49 29.58
C ASP A 509 40.34 -12.54 28.47
N GLU A 510 41.47 -12.93 27.89
CA GLU A 510 41.52 -13.97 26.88
C GLU A 510 41.05 -15.33 27.44
N CYS A 511 40.19 -16.02 26.70
CA CYS A 511 39.78 -17.38 27.05
C CYS A 511 40.77 -18.41 26.51
N THR A 512 40.93 -19.53 27.21
CA THR A 512 41.88 -20.57 26.81
C THR A 512 41.36 -21.34 25.59
N VAL A 513 41.98 -21.12 24.44
CA VAL A 513 41.70 -21.87 23.20
C VAL A 513 42.93 -22.66 22.79
N LYS A 514 42.79 -23.99 22.74
CA LYS A 514 43.91 -24.87 22.37
C LYS A 514 44.37 -24.54 20.94
N GLY A 515 45.65 -24.20 20.79
CA GLY A 515 46.26 -23.88 19.49
C GLY A 515 46.12 -22.42 19.03
N SER A 516 45.43 -21.55 19.77
CA SER A 516 45.21 -20.14 19.38
C SER A 516 46.48 -19.29 19.42
N SER A 517 47.28 -19.39 20.49
CA SER A 517 48.51 -18.57 20.63
C SER A 517 49.56 -18.90 19.57
N ALA A 518 49.66 -20.16 19.14
CA ALA A 518 50.58 -20.57 18.07
C ALA A 518 50.20 -19.99 16.69
N LEU A 519 48.98 -19.48 16.56
CA LEU A 519 48.45 -18.85 15.34
C LEU A 519 48.38 -17.31 15.47
N ASN A 520 48.94 -16.75 16.56
CA ASN A 520 48.83 -15.32 16.89
C ASN A 520 47.36 -14.83 16.92
N CYS A 521 46.47 -15.70 17.40
CA CYS A 521 45.05 -15.42 17.55
C CYS A 521 44.71 -15.17 19.01
N GLU A 522 44.06 -14.04 19.28
CA GLU A 522 43.44 -13.71 20.57
C GLU A 522 41.98 -14.15 20.54
N THR A 523 41.54 -14.94 21.54
CA THR A 523 40.12 -15.32 21.65
C THR A 523 39.49 -14.84 22.95
N LYS A 524 38.37 -14.12 22.87
CA LYS A 524 37.58 -13.66 24.02
C LYS A 524 36.17 -14.19 23.96
N GLN A 525 35.54 -14.36 25.12
CA GLN A 525 34.14 -14.73 25.22
C GLN A 525 33.40 -13.83 26.21
N ILE A 526 32.23 -13.31 25.81
CA ILE A 526 31.33 -12.52 26.65
C ILE A 526 29.90 -12.98 26.36
N ARG A 527 29.18 -13.42 27.40
CA ARG A 527 27.84 -14.00 27.25
C ARG A 527 27.91 -15.18 26.26
N GLU A 528 27.05 -15.25 25.25
CA GLU A 528 27.14 -16.26 24.19
C GLU A 528 28.18 -15.93 23.11
N TRP A 529 28.74 -14.72 23.08
CA TRP A 529 29.54 -14.27 21.95
C TRP A 529 31.01 -14.62 22.12
N VAL A 530 31.60 -15.23 21.10
CA VAL A 530 33.03 -15.54 21.00
C VAL A 530 33.64 -14.67 19.91
N ARG A 531 34.72 -13.94 20.26
CA ARG A 531 35.52 -13.13 19.33
C ARG A 531 36.91 -13.73 19.18
N VAL A 532 37.32 -14.04 17.96
CA VAL A 532 38.68 -14.50 17.62
C VAL A 532 39.33 -13.46 16.72
N VAL A 533 40.49 -12.92 17.10
CA VAL A 533 41.26 -11.95 16.30
C VAL A 533 42.63 -12.53 16.01
N CYS A 534 42.89 -12.91 14.77
CA CYS A 534 44.19 -13.41 14.31
C CYS A 534 44.99 -12.30 13.62
N ARG A 535 46.20 -12.04 14.10
CA ARG A 535 47.08 -10.99 13.56
C ARG A 535 48.24 -11.60 12.76
N PRO A 536 48.71 -10.93 11.69
CA PRO A 536 49.92 -11.35 10.98
C PRO A 536 51.13 -11.34 11.92
N LEU A 537 52.06 -12.27 11.72
CA LEU A 537 53.31 -12.35 12.48
C LEU A 537 54.33 -11.40 11.82
N LEU A 538 54.36 -10.15 12.29
CA LEU A 538 55.12 -9.07 11.66
C LEU A 538 56.64 -9.11 11.89
N ASP A 539 57.15 -10.04 12.71
CA ASP A 539 58.54 -10.01 13.20
C ASP A 539 59.55 -10.82 12.35
N ASP A 540 59.14 -11.50 11.26
CA ASP A 540 60.05 -12.18 10.33
C ASP A 540 59.51 -12.24 8.87
N PRO A 541 60.00 -11.38 7.95
CA PRO A 541 59.56 -11.31 6.56
C PRO A 541 59.82 -12.58 5.71
N GLU A 542 60.71 -13.47 6.14
CA GLU A 542 60.96 -14.76 5.47
C GLU A 542 60.02 -15.87 5.99
N ALA A 543 59.54 -15.77 7.23
CA ALA A 543 58.55 -16.69 7.82
C ALA A 543 57.10 -16.39 7.38
N ASP A 544 56.84 -15.19 6.87
CA ASP A 544 55.52 -14.67 6.50
C ASP A 544 54.95 -15.30 5.21
N ARG A 545 55.81 -15.87 4.36
CA ARG A 545 55.42 -16.54 3.10
C ARG A 545 54.71 -17.87 3.37
N GLY A 546 53.44 -17.79 3.74
CA GLY A 546 52.58 -18.94 4.00
C GLY A 546 51.61 -18.76 5.16
N GLN A 547 51.73 -17.67 5.93
CA GLN A 547 50.97 -17.39 7.15
C GLN A 547 50.02 -16.19 7.04
N GLU A 548 49.81 -15.65 5.85
CA GLU A 548 48.73 -14.68 5.63
C GLU A 548 47.38 -15.42 5.63
N LEU A 549 46.46 -15.00 6.52
CA LEU A 549 45.12 -15.58 6.58
C LEU A 549 44.30 -15.09 5.37
N ARG A 550 43.76 -16.05 4.61
CA ARG A 550 43.02 -15.81 3.37
C ARG A 550 41.52 -16.06 3.50
N GLU A 551 41.10 -16.96 4.40
CA GLU A 551 39.68 -17.31 4.56
C GLU A 551 39.30 -17.56 6.04
N ILE A 552 38.07 -17.17 6.38
CA ILE A 552 37.35 -17.61 7.59
C ILE A 552 35.96 -18.02 7.11
N VAL A 553 35.61 -19.29 7.25
CA VAL A 553 34.34 -19.85 6.76
C VAL A 553 33.66 -20.64 7.87
N VAL A 554 32.45 -20.23 8.24
CA VAL A 554 31.63 -20.99 9.20
C VAL A 554 31.10 -22.23 8.50
N THR A 555 31.58 -23.41 8.89
CA THR A 555 31.17 -24.68 8.28
C THR A 555 29.95 -25.29 8.98
N ARG A 556 29.71 -24.95 10.25
CA ARG A 556 28.57 -25.42 11.03
C ARG A 556 28.30 -24.51 12.23
N GLY A 557 27.02 -24.35 12.61
CA GLY A 557 26.61 -23.61 13.80
C GLY A 557 26.57 -22.09 13.61
N GLY A 558 26.66 -21.33 14.70
CA GLY A 558 26.68 -19.86 14.67
C GLY A 558 25.33 -19.18 14.41
N HIS A 559 24.23 -19.95 14.34
CA HIS A 559 22.84 -19.47 14.30
C HIS A 559 22.48 -18.43 13.21
N GLY A 560 23.33 -18.29 12.18
CA GLY A 560 23.18 -17.24 11.15
C GLY A 560 23.66 -15.85 11.60
N ASP A 561 24.27 -15.77 12.78
CA ASP A 561 24.72 -14.54 13.45
C ASP A 561 26.25 -14.39 13.45
N ALA A 562 26.95 -15.42 12.97
CA ALA A 562 28.40 -15.47 12.90
C ALA A 562 28.96 -14.59 11.78
N GLN A 563 30.12 -13.99 12.04
CA GLN A 563 30.71 -12.99 11.17
C GLN A 563 32.22 -13.02 11.13
N ALA A 564 32.77 -12.77 9.96
CA ALA A 564 34.19 -12.57 9.78
C ALA A 564 34.48 -11.26 9.03
N PHE A 565 35.45 -10.48 9.50
CA PHE A 565 35.86 -9.21 8.90
C PHE A 565 37.34 -8.89 9.17
N GLN A 566 37.92 -7.93 8.44
CA GLN A 566 39.28 -7.42 8.68
C GLN A 566 39.23 -5.97 9.19
N ARG A 567 39.76 -5.73 10.39
CA ARG A 567 39.90 -4.37 10.96
C ARG A 567 41.21 -4.17 11.72
N GLU A 568 41.53 -5.05 12.66
CA GLU A 568 42.77 -5.06 13.46
C GLU A 568 43.56 -6.37 13.31
N GLY A 569 43.37 -7.04 12.16
CA GLY A 569 43.60 -8.46 11.96
C GLY A 569 42.31 -9.12 11.46
N ALA A 570 42.39 -10.41 11.14
CA ALA A 570 41.23 -11.15 10.72
C ALA A 570 40.41 -11.57 11.95
N THR A 571 39.18 -11.06 12.01
CA THR A 571 38.31 -11.14 13.18
C THR A 571 37.10 -12.01 12.87
N LEU A 572 36.78 -12.96 13.75
CA LEU A 572 35.54 -13.73 13.79
C LEU A 572 34.74 -13.33 15.04
N ILE A 573 33.45 -13.07 14.90
CA ILE A 573 32.49 -12.93 16.01
C ILE A 573 31.36 -13.95 15.78
N ILE A 574 31.09 -14.82 16.74
CA ILE A 574 30.12 -15.92 16.59
C ILE A 574 29.43 -16.22 17.92
N PRO A 575 28.09 -16.41 17.96
CA PRO A 575 27.44 -16.87 19.17
C PRO A 575 27.59 -18.39 19.34
N VAL A 576 27.82 -18.81 20.58
CA VAL A 576 27.92 -20.19 21.05
C VAL A 576 27.10 -20.30 22.33
N LEU A 577 26.00 -21.05 22.26
CA LEU A 577 25.06 -21.31 23.34
C LEU A 577 25.32 -22.68 23.97
N GLU A 578 24.78 -22.90 25.17
CA GLU A 578 24.79 -24.21 25.79
C GLU A 578 24.02 -25.24 24.93
N GLY A 579 24.70 -26.34 24.57
CA GLY A 579 24.23 -27.35 23.63
C GLY A 579 24.79 -27.20 22.21
N ASP A 580 25.54 -26.12 21.92
CA ASP A 580 26.05 -25.85 20.58
C ASP A 580 27.33 -26.61 20.21
N ASP A 581 27.46 -26.83 18.90
CA ASP A 581 28.63 -27.41 18.26
C ASP A 581 28.94 -26.63 16.96
N ALA A 582 29.66 -25.51 17.10
CA ALA A 582 30.05 -24.67 15.97
C ALA A 582 31.44 -25.04 15.43
N ARG A 583 31.60 -24.94 14.10
CA ARG A 583 32.84 -25.23 13.37
C ARG A 583 33.13 -24.09 12.42
N VAL A 584 34.36 -23.57 12.48
CA VAL A 584 34.82 -22.48 11.63
C VAL A 584 36.17 -22.84 11.04
N ARG A 585 36.28 -22.85 9.73
CA ARG A 585 37.53 -23.09 9.02
C ARG A 585 38.29 -21.78 8.83
N PHE A 586 39.52 -21.76 9.31
CA PHE A 586 40.50 -20.71 9.05
C PHE A 586 41.49 -21.23 8.01
N GLY A 587 41.68 -20.51 6.92
CA GLY A 587 42.60 -20.90 5.86
C GLY A 587 43.65 -19.83 5.62
N TRP A 588 44.90 -20.27 5.67
CA TRP A 588 46.10 -19.53 5.30
C TRP A 588 46.56 -19.97 3.91
N GLU A 589 47.55 -19.27 3.35
CA GLU A 589 48.05 -19.57 2.00
C GLU A 589 48.46 -21.03 1.76
N THR A 590 49.01 -21.70 2.77
CA THR A 590 49.61 -23.05 2.64
C THR A 590 48.91 -24.12 3.49
N GLN A 591 48.04 -23.71 4.41
CA GLN A 591 47.42 -24.60 5.39
C GLN A 591 46.03 -24.11 5.79
N GLN A 592 45.16 -25.02 6.20
CA GLN A 592 43.88 -24.71 6.82
C GLN A 592 43.75 -25.43 8.16
N ARG A 593 42.99 -24.84 9.08
CA ARG A 593 42.65 -25.42 10.39
C ARG A 593 41.17 -25.18 10.68
N GLU A 594 40.56 -26.11 11.39
CA GLU A 594 39.19 -25.96 11.86
C GLU A 594 39.19 -25.56 13.34
N LEU A 595 38.55 -24.44 13.65
CA LEU A 595 38.21 -24.03 15.00
C LEU A 595 36.91 -24.71 15.41
N THR A 596 37.00 -25.53 16.44
CA THR A 596 35.87 -26.15 17.13
C THR A 596 35.45 -25.27 18.29
N LEU A 597 34.19 -24.84 18.30
CA LEU A 597 33.54 -24.10 19.37
C LEU A 597 32.40 -24.95 19.94
N ALA A 598 32.73 -25.85 20.87
CA ALA A 598 31.76 -26.77 21.46
C ALA A 598 31.37 -26.31 22.87
N TRP A 599 30.07 -26.24 23.16
CA TRP A 599 29.55 -26.00 24.50
C TRP A 599 28.51 -27.07 24.83
N PRO A 600 28.91 -28.20 25.47
CA PRO A 600 27.98 -29.26 25.80
C PRO A 600 26.99 -28.85 26.89
N LYS A 601 25.77 -29.38 26.82
CA LYS A 601 24.72 -29.14 27.82
C LYS A 601 25.17 -29.63 29.21
N GLY A 602 25.11 -28.74 30.20
CA GLY A 602 25.58 -28.96 31.57
C GLY A 602 27.11 -28.90 31.74
N GLY A 603 27.85 -28.52 30.70
CA GLY A 603 29.32 -28.49 30.70
C GLY A 603 29.90 -27.09 30.46
N LYS A 604 31.24 -27.02 30.48
CA LYS A 604 31.99 -25.79 30.14
C LYS A 604 32.28 -25.72 28.64
N PRO A 605 32.36 -24.51 28.05
CA PRO A 605 32.83 -24.35 26.68
C PRO A 605 34.24 -24.93 26.49
N ALA A 606 34.46 -25.61 25.38
CA ALA A 606 35.73 -26.20 24.99
C ALA A 606 36.07 -25.79 23.56
N TYR A 607 37.08 -24.93 23.43
CA TYR A 607 37.47 -24.32 22.17
C TYR A 607 38.87 -24.79 21.74
N ALA A 608 38.99 -25.21 20.48
CA ALA A 608 40.24 -25.74 19.97
C ALA A 608 40.39 -25.54 18.47
N PHE A 609 41.58 -25.12 18.04
CA PHE A 609 42.03 -25.29 16.68
C PHE A 609 42.51 -26.74 16.48
N GLY A 610 42.01 -27.38 15.43
CA GLY A 610 42.48 -28.68 14.98
C GLY A 610 43.86 -28.62 14.33
N ASP A 611 44.29 -29.80 13.87
CA ASP A 611 45.58 -29.96 13.20
C ASP A 611 45.60 -29.25 11.84
N ALA A 612 46.79 -28.77 11.44
CA ALA A 612 46.99 -28.16 10.14
C ALA A 612 46.81 -29.19 9.03
N THR A 613 46.00 -28.87 8.03
CA THR A 613 45.89 -29.64 6.79
C THR A 613 46.53 -28.85 5.65
N THR A 614 47.50 -29.45 4.95
CA THR A 614 48.19 -28.81 3.82
C THR A 614 47.29 -28.66 2.61
N VAL A 615 47.27 -27.48 1.99
CA VAL A 615 46.51 -27.21 0.76
C VAL A 615 47.45 -27.41 -0.45
N LYS A 616 47.22 -28.46 -1.25
CA LYS A 616 48.13 -28.90 -2.34
C LYS A 616 48.20 -27.98 -3.56
N THR A 617 47.27 -27.05 -3.70
CA THR A 617 47.24 -26.06 -4.78
C THR A 617 47.37 -24.69 -4.17
N ARG A 618 48.34 -23.88 -4.64
CA ARG A 618 48.20 -22.42 -4.57
C ARG A 618 46.94 -22.09 -5.35
N ARG A 619 45.78 -22.10 -4.68
CA ARG A 619 44.57 -21.51 -5.25
C ARG A 619 45.00 -20.09 -5.62
N THR A 620 44.86 -19.71 -6.89
CA THR A 620 44.85 -18.30 -7.26
C THR A 620 43.95 -17.65 -6.23
N VAL A 621 44.51 -16.71 -5.46
CA VAL A 621 43.80 -16.02 -4.39
C VAL A 621 42.52 -15.48 -5.02
N GLU A 622 41.41 -16.18 -4.84
CA GLU A 622 40.11 -15.54 -4.83
C GLU A 622 40.31 -14.48 -3.77
N GLN A 623 40.49 -13.23 -4.21
CA GLN A 623 40.49 -12.05 -3.36
C GLN A 623 39.49 -12.34 -2.27
N LEU A 624 39.92 -12.38 -1.00
CA LEU A 624 39.09 -12.59 0.19
C LEU A 624 37.64 -12.68 -0.25
N ARG A 625 37.16 -13.88 -0.64
CA ARG A 625 35.75 -14.02 -1.01
C ARG A 625 35.04 -13.97 0.34
N PHE A 626 34.94 -12.75 0.87
CA PHE A 626 33.79 -12.27 1.59
C PHE A 626 32.66 -12.64 0.67
N GLU A 627 32.03 -13.75 0.97
CA GLU A 627 30.89 -14.23 0.23
C GLU A 627 29.80 -13.15 0.37
N ARG A 628 29.80 -12.23 -0.60
CA ARG A 628 28.62 -11.49 -1.02
C ARG A 628 27.54 -12.48 -1.51
N ASP A 629 27.89 -13.78 -1.60
CA ASP A 629 27.08 -14.92 -1.99
C ASP A 629 26.85 -15.97 -0.88
N ALA A 630 27.10 -15.66 0.41
CA ALA A 630 26.52 -16.44 1.54
C ALA A 630 25.00 -16.20 1.67
N TYR A 631 24.37 -15.59 0.65
CA TYR A 631 22.94 -15.58 0.39
C TYR A 631 22.39 -16.92 -0.12
N ALA A 632 23.22 -17.96 -0.21
CA ALA A 632 22.82 -19.29 -0.64
C ALA A 632 22.51 -20.25 0.54
N ASP A 633 21.70 -19.81 1.51
CA ASP A 633 20.75 -20.69 2.20
C ASP A 633 19.34 -20.10 1.99
N PRO A 634 18.40 -20.83 1.34
CA PRO A 634 17.05 -20.36 0.97
C PRO A 634 16.10 -20.04 2.14
N ALA A 635 16.61 -19.77 3.35
CA ALA A 635 15.83 -19.46 4.54
C ALA A 635 16.34 -18.22 5.33
N ARG A 636 16.25 -17.04 4.69
CA ARG A 636 16.23 -15.65 5.24
C ARG A 636 17.56 -14.95 5.56
N ALA A 637 17.93 -14.00 4.68
CA ALA A 637 18.51 -12.70 5.06
C ALA A 637 17.58 -11.59 4.53
N VAL A 638 17.27 -10.59 5.35
CA VAL A 638 16.35 -9.49 4.95
C VAL A 638 17.13 -8.40 4.22
N THR A 639 16.67 -8.04 3.03
CA THR A 639 17.12 -6.87 2.27
C THR A 639 16.59 -5.60 2.94
N CYS A 640 17.49 -4.68 3.31
CA CYS A 640 17.14 -3.45 4.02
C CYS A 640 17.26 -2.23 3.12
N ALA A 641 16.33 -1.29 3.29
CA ALA A 641 16.40 0.03 2.66
C ALA A 641 17.60 0.82 3.18
N ASP A 642 18.11 1.76 2.39
CA ASP A 642 19.22 2.64 2.77
C ASP A 642 18.94 3.35 4.11
N GLY A 643 19.92 3.36 5.00
CA GLY A 643 19.80 3.89 6.37
C GLY A 643 19.32 2.87 7.41
N LEU A 644 18.93 1.67 6.99
CA LEU A 644 18.61 0.55 7.87
C LEU A 644 19.64 -0.57 7.78
N ILE A 645 19.75 -1.33 8.86
CA ILE A 645 20.79 -2.33 9.07
C ILE A 645 20.14 -3.68 9.32
N ALA A 646 20.57 -4.71 8.58
CA ALA A 646 20.10 -6.08 8.74
C ALA A 646 20.61 -6.68 10.06
N GLY A 647 19.71 -6.79 11.04
CA GLY A 647 19.92 -7.53 12.28
C GLY A 647 19.85 -9.03 12.00
N GLY A 648 21.00 -9.70 11.84
CA GLY A 648 21.12 -11.15 11.60
C GLY A 648 20.29 -12.02 12.55
N ALA A 649 20.32 -11.73 13.87
CA ALA A 649 19.55 -12.48 14.86
C ALA A 649 18.04 -12.20 14.80
N LEU A 650 17.68 -11.03 14.26
CA LEU A 650 16.30 -10.55 14.14
C LEU A 650 15.69 -10.93 12.78
N ARG A 651 16.52 -11.26 11.79
CA ARG A 651 16.14 -11.38 10.37
C ARG A 651 15.26 -10.19 9.95
N ARG A 652 15.66 -8.94 10.24
CA ARG A 652 14.91 -7.68 9.98
C ARG A 652 15.86 -6.47 9.86
N CYS A 653 15.32 -5.33 9.43
CA CYS A 653 16.03 -4.05 9.30
C CYS A 653 15.78 -3.15 10.50
N ALA A 654 16.82 -2.51 11.04
CA ALA A 654 16.71 -1.57 12.16
C ALA A 654 17.41 -0.23 11.86
N ALA A 655 16.97 0.84 12.52
CA ALA A 655 17.53 2.18 12.36
C ALA A 655 18.98 2.22 12.86
N LYS A 656 19.88 2.76 12.03
CA LYS A 656 21.29 2.94 12.38
C LYS A 656 21.45 3.96 13.52
N CYS A 657 22.42 3.74 14.41
CA CYS A 657 22.94 4.72 15.36
C CYS A 657 24.47 4.83 15.21
N LEU A 658 25.07 5.96 15.61
CA LEU A 658 26.52 6.09 15.76
C LEU A 658 26.90 6.04 17.26
N GLU A 659 28.18 5.78 17.52
CA GLU A 659 28.72 5.74 18.89
C GLU A 659 28.62 7.16 19.49
N GLY A 660 27.68 7.37 20.42
CA GLY A 660 27.38 8.68 21.02
C GLY A 660 26.03 9.31 20.62
N ASP A 661 25.28 8.72 19.68
CA ASP A 661 23.94 9.16 19.30
C ASP A 661 22.86 8.67 20.29
N THR A 662 21.80 9.45 20.47
CA THR A 662 20.62 9.07 21.27
C THR A 662 19.61 8.29 20.44
N CYS A 663 19.37 7.03 20.79
CA CYS A 663 18.27 6.24 20.24
C CYS A 663 16.90 6.80 20.68
N PRO A 664 15.82 6.55 19.91
CA PRO A 664 14.47 6.96 20.28
C PRO A 664 14.07 6.50 21.69
N ALA A 665 13.16 7.22 22.34
CA ALA A 665 12.79 7.00 23.74
C ALA A 665 12.43 5.52 24.03
N GLY A 666 13.14 4.91 24.98
CA GLY A 666 12.99 3.51 25.36
C GLY A 666 13.85 2.51 24.58
N LEU A 667 14.77 2.99 23.73
CA LEU A 667 15.74 2.18 22.99
C LEU A 667 17.17 2.61 23.36
N THR A 668 18.12 1.67 23.29
CA THR A 668 19.56 1.88 23.43
C THR A 668 20.28 1.56 22.13
N CYS A 669 21.42 2.23 21.89
CA CYS A 669 22.25 1.96 20.71
C CYS A 669 23.05 0.68 20.96
N HIS A 670 22.82 -0.34 20.15
CA HIS A 670 23.52 -1.61 20.23
C HIS A 670 24.50 -1.73 19.06
N PRO A 671 25.74 -2.15 19.31
CA PRO A 671 26.68 -2.42 18.25
C PRO A 671 26.16 -3.56 17.39
N TRP A 672 26.23 -3.40 16.07
CA TRP A 672 25.92 -4.48 15.14
C TRP A 672 26.87 -4.50 13.97
N PRO A 673 27.22 -5.70 13.51
CA PRO A 673 27.90 -5.99 12.27
C PRO A 673 27.83 -5.05 11.06
N SER A 674 26.61 -4.70 10.63
CA SER A 674 26.34 -3.87 9.45
C SER A 674 26.24 -2.38 9.82
N GLY A 675 26.59 -2.03 11.07
CA GLY A 675 26.57 -0.73 11.74
C GLY A 675 25.69 -0.76 13.01
N ASN A 676 25.95 0.11 14.00
CA ASN A 676 25.15 0.10 15.23
C ASN A 676 23.68 0.42 14.92
N PHE A 677 22.75 -0.07 15.74
CA PHE A 677 21.32 0.12 15.55
C PHE A 677 20.58 0.32 16.87
N CYS A 678 19.42 0.95 16.83
CA CYS A 678 18.59 1.16 18.01
C CYS A 678 17.70 -0.04 18.30
N ALA A 679 17.77 -0.58 19.53
CA ALA A 679 16.94 -1.68 20.03
C ALA A 679 16.52 -1.46 21.49
N LYS A 680 15.54 -2.22 21.99
CA LYS A 680 15.12 -2.17 23.40
C LYS A 680 16.12 -2.84 24.33
#